data_AF-A0A812ZMH3-F1
#
_entry.id   AF-A0A812ZMH3-F1
#
_cell.length_a   1.000
_cell.length_b   1.000
_cell.length_c   1.000
_cell.angle_alpha   90.00
_cell.angle_beta   90.00
_cell.angle_gamma   90.00
#
_symmetry.space_group_name_H-M   'P 1'
#
loop_
_entity.id
_entity.type
_entity.pdbx_description
1 polymer ?
#
loop_
_entity_poly.entity_id
_entity_poly.type
_entity_poly.pdbx_seq_one_letter_code
_entity_poly.pdbx_strand_id
1 'polypeptide(L)'
;MNEYDSARMHDVLREQGDYELVTDENEADVILLNTCSIREKAQEKVFHQLGRWQSLKKANPDLVIGVGGCVASQEGDAIRARAPYVDMVFGPQTIHRLPQMVDAAKVQKLPVVDVTFPEVEKFDLLPEPKMDGPAAFLSIMEGCSKYCSFCVVPYTRGEEVSRSVDSVMQEVVALARQGVREIHLLGQNVNSYRGAIDDDFADLAELIHYVAAVEGVDRIRFTTSHPLDFSDTLIQAYAEVPELVDHLHLPVQSGSDRILQAMKRGHTRADYVEKIARLREVRPNISLSSDFIIGFPGETQADFDDTMALIEEIGFDVSFSFIYSARPGTPAAALPDETPEALKKAWLQQLQSRIREQAEEISQQMVGTRQKLLVTGVSKKDASQLAGRTENNRVVNFTGDQNLVGEFVEVVVTEALPNSLRGEQALEAQPAVEAGEKLGFLPGDLAQKIDPYLRPLYDALYEMMGIERVTKFIERNIIEVAPLAYMRGRTLNNAFIILDESQNTTVAQMKMFLTRIGFGSTAVITGDITQIDLPRGERSGLVNEMEAIEIQVLQRGVREWLTDLFSDEPEDLSELMEILREAANRQMFDDEALNIIFGALHVGDMHARDIMIPRSSLVVVREDQEPAELLPIIIESEHSRYPVVGDDVDDIKGILHAKDLLPLVLETDHSKFSMKDCIRKATVIPESKRLNVLLQEFRATRNHMALVVDEYGQISGAVTIEDVLEQIVGDIEDEHDVHDDSGIKQMEPQSFHVKANLPIDDFNEHFDTQFSDEEFDTIGGIVLQAFGHLPERGETVEVETLKFEVLNADSRRLRLLRVNTLK
;
A
#
# COMPACT_ATOMS: atom_id res chain seq x y z
N MET A 1 1.91 -17.06 -3.08
CA MET A 1 1.13 -16.45 -4.18
C MET A 1 0.44 -17.47 -5.07
N ASN A 2 1.12 -18.29 -5.87
CA ASN A 2 0.41 -19.25 -6.75
C ASN A 2 -0.50 -20.24 -5.99
N GLU A 3 -0.13 -20.71 -4.80
CA GLU A 3 -1.03 -21.55 -3.99
C GLU A 3 -2.30 -20.80 -3.56
N TYR A 4 -2.17 -19.53 -3.18
CA TYR A 4 -3.30 -18.63 -2.90
C TYR A 4 -4.16 -18.43 -4.15
N ASP A 5 -3.54 -18.09 -5.29
CA ASP A 5 -4.23 -17.92 -6.57
C ASP A 5 -5.01 -19.19 -6.95
N SER A 6 -4.42 -20.39 -6.74
CA SER A 6 -5.09 -21.67 -7.00
C SER A 6 -6.26 -21.94 -6.04
N ALA A 7 -6.12 -21.60 -4.76
CA ALA A 7 -7.24 -21.69 -3.81
C ALA A 7 -8.40 -20.76 -4.22
N ARG A 8 -8.07 -19.54 -4.67
CA ARG A 8 -9.07 -18.60 -5.20
C ARG A 8 -9.73 -19.08 -6.49
N MET A 9 -8.99 -19.71 -7.41
CA MET A 9 -9.57 -20.36 -8.59
C MET A 9 -10.62 -21.41 -8.20
N HIS A 10 -10.31 -22.22 -7.18
CA HIS A 10 -11.24 -23.23 -6.66
C HIS A 10 -12.50 -22.59 -6.06
N ASP A 11 -12.37 -21.57 -5.22
CA ASP A 11 -13.52 -20.92 -4.57
C ASP A 11 -14.47 -20.30 -5.61
N VAL A 12 -13.91 -19.60 -6.60
CA VAL A 12 -14.67 -18.96 -7.68
C VAL A 12 -15.42 -19.99 -8.52
N LEU A 13 -14.77 -21.08 -8.93
CA LEU A 13 -15.41 -22.13 -9.72
C LEU A 13 -16.48 -22.88 -8.95
N ARG A 14 -16.28 -23.12 -7.65
CA ARG A 14 -17.27 -23.80 -6.83
C ARG A 14 -18.53 -22.94 -6.64
N GLU A 15 -18.38 -21.65 -6.36
CA GLU A 15 -19.52 -20.80 -6.03
C GLU A 15 -20.27 -20.27 -7.25
N GLN A 16 -19.55 -19.96 -8.33
CA GLN A 16 -20.15 -19.37 -9.53
C GLN A 16 -20.32 -20.37 -10.68
N GLY A 17 -19.58 -21.49 -10.68
CA GLY A 17 -19.55 -22.47 -11.76
C GLY A 17 -20.08 -23.86 -11.42
N ASP A 18 -20.47 -24.13 -10.16
CA ASP A 18 -20.97 -25.43 -9.67
C ASP A 18 -20.00 -26.60 -9.90
N TYR A 19 -18.69 -26.37 -9.69
CA TYR A 19 -17.65 -27.39 -9.80
C TYR A 19 -17.20 -27.94 -8.43
N GLU A 20 -16.79 -29.21 -8.42
CA GLU A 20 -16.12 -29.86 -7.28
C GLU A 20 -14.68 -30.28 -7.61
N LEU A 21 -13.80 -30.29 -6.60
CA LEU A 21 -12.40 -30.67 -6.78
C LEU A 21 -12.26 -32.20 -6.83
N VAL A 22 -11.66 -32.71 -7.91
CA VAL A 22 -11.32 -34.13 -8.07
C VAL A 22 -9.82 -34.38 -7.90
N THR A 23 -9.46 -35.56 -7.41
CA THR A 23 -8.04 -35.95 -7.23
C THR A 23 -7.45 -36.66 -8.45
N ASP A 24 -8.29 -37.18 -9.35
CA ASP A 24 -7.88 -37.82 -10.60
C ASP A 24 -8.16 -36.91 -11.80
N GLU A 25 -7.14 -36.62 -12.58
CA GLU A 25 -7.25 -35.79 -13.80
C GLU A 25 -8.12 -36.44 -14.90
N ASN A 26 -8.36 -37.76 -14.84
CA ASN A 26 -9.23 -38.46 -15.77
C ASN A 26 -10.73 -38.22 -15.52
N GLU A 27 -11.09 -37.78 -14.31
CA GLU A 27 -12.48 -37.52 -13.90
C GLU A 27 -12.86 -36.04 -14.06
N ALA A 28 -11.91 -35.18 -14.41
CA ALA A 28 -12.10 -33.74 -14.46
C ALA A 28 -12.81 -33.27 -15.75
N ASP A 29 -13.78 -32.36 -15.60
CA ASP A 29 -14.38 -31.61 -16.71
C ASP A 29 -13.58 -30.34 -17.07
N VAL A 30 -12.83 -29.82 -16.10
CA VAL A 30 -11.96 -28.64 -16.25
C VAL A 30 -10.62 -28.93 -15.57
N ILE A 31 -9.53 -28.73 -16.30
CA ILE A 31 -8.18 -28.87 -15.79
C ILE A 31 -7.45 -27.55 -15.92
N LEU A 32 -6.96 -27.01 -14.79
CA LEU A 32 -6.24 -25.75 -14.74
C LEU A 32 -4.80 -25.95 -14.31
N LEU A 33 -3.87 -25.32 -15.03
CA LEU A 33 -2.45 -25.30 -14.69
C LEU A 33 -2.03 -23.88 -14.30
N ASN A 34 -1.83 -23.63 -13.01
CA ASN A 34 -1.29 -22.37 -12.52
C ASN A 34 0.25 -22.37 -12.57
N THR A 35 0.83 -21.51 -13.40
CA THR A 35 2.26 -21.54 -13.77
C THR A 35 3.08 -20.44 -13.10
N CYS A 36 4.38 -20.67 -12.93
CA CYS A 36 5.33 -19.71 -12.37
C CYS A 36 6.56 -19.59 -13.28
N SER A 37 7.00 -18.38 -13.60
CA SER A 37 8.10 -18.10 -14.53
C SER A 37 9.48 -17.99 -13.86
N ILE A 38 9.54 -18.02 -12.52
CA ILE A 38 10.75 -17.72 -11.73
C ILE A 38 11.74 -18.90 -11.72
N ARG A 39 11.32 -20.12 -12.06
CA ARG A 39 12.17 -21.33 -12.05
C ARG A 39 12.73 -21.67 -13.44
N GLU A 40 13.95 -22.20 -13.47
CA GLU A 40 14.57 -22.68 -14.71
C GLU A 40 13.68 -23.76 -15.36
N LYS A 41 13.54 -23.72 -16.68
CA LYS A 41 12.72 -24.68 -17.46
C LYS A 41 11.24 -24.70 -17.12
N ALA A 42 10.70 -23.64 -16.50
CA ALA A 42 9.28 -23.54 -16.22
C ALA A 42 8.42 -23.70 -17.49
N GLN A 43 8.79 -23.01 -18.56
CA GLN A 43 8.14 -23.10 -19.87
C GLN A 43 8.13 -24.54 -20.43
N GLU A 44 9.28 -25.23 -20.39
CA GLU A 44 9.40 -26.61 -20.88
C GLU A 44 8.52 -27.58 -20.09
N LYS A 45 8.42 -27.40 -18.77
CA LYS A 45 7.55 -28.21 -17.89
C LYS A 45 6.08 -28.01 -18.23
N VAL A 46 5.66 -26.78 -18.52
CA VAL A 46 4.29 -26.47 -18.96
C VAL A 46 3.97 -27.25 -20.24
N PHE A 47 4.80 -27.13 -21.28
CA PHE A 47 4.58 -27.85 -22.54
C PHE A 47 4.60 -29.37 -22.39
N HIS A 48 5.46 -29.90 -21.51
CA HIS A 48 5.49 -31.33 -21.22
C HIS A 48 4.19 -31.80 -20.54
N GLN A 49 3.65 -31.04 -19.58
CA GLN A 49 2.37 -31.36 -18.95
C GLN A 49 1.20 -31.26 -19.92
N LEU A 50 1.15 -30.19 -20.73
CA LEU A 50 0.14 -30.02 -21.78
C LEU A 50 0.15 -31.18 -22.79
N GLY A 51 1.34 -31.66 -23.16
CA GLY A 51 1.49 -32.82 -24.03
C GLY A 51 0.85 -34.11 -23.46
N ARG A 52 0.83 -34.27 -22.13
CA ARG A 52 0.15 -35.40 -21.48
C ARG A 52 -1.37 -35.26 -21.57
N TRP A 53 -1.89 -34.08 -21.25
CA TRP A 53 -3.34 -33.79 -21.31
C TRP A 53 -3.92 -33.77 -22.72
N GLN A 54 -3.08 -33.67 -23.76
CA GLN A 54 -3.52 -33.86 -25.14
C GLN A 54 -4.22 -35.21 -25.34
N SER A 55 -3.78 -36.26 -24.65
CA SER A 55 -4.42 -37.58 -24.72
C SER A 55 -5.80 -37.60 -24.06
N LEU A 56 -5.96 -36.88 -22.95
CA LEU A 56 -7.24 -36.72 -22.24
C LEU A 56 -8.25 -35.93 -23.06
N LYS A 57 -7.84 -34.79 -23.63
CA LYS A 57 -8.69 -33.97 -24.52
C LYS A 57 -9.13 -34.72 -25.79
N LYS A 58 -8.29 -35.65 -26.28
CA LYS A 58 -8.68 -36.54 -27.39
C LYS A 58 -9.72 -37.58 -26.97
N ALA A 59 -9.67 -38.06 -25.73
CA ALA A 59 -10.64 -39.02 -25.20
C ALA A 59 -11.97 -38.34 -24.82
N ASN A 60 -11.90 -37.13 -24.27
CA ASN A 60 -13.04 -36.28 -23.93
C ASN A 60 -12.89 -34.90 -24.60
N PRO A 61 -13.53 -34.67 -25.77
CA PRO A 61 -13.48 -33.38 -26.46
C PRO A 61 -14.08 -32.20 -25.66
N ASP A 62 -14.97 -32.49 -24.70
CA ASP A 62 -15.66 -31.48 -23.88
C ASP A 62 -14.83 -31.05 -22.65
N LEU A 63 -13.72 -31.75 -22.36
CA LEU A 63 -12.77 -31.39 -21.29
C LEU A 63 -12.17 -30.01 -21.56
N VAL A 64 -12.25 -29.08 -20.61
CA VAL A 64 -11.67 -27.74 -20.76
C VAL A 64 -10.26 -27.71 -20.15
N ILE A 65 -9.25 -27.28 -20.91
CA ILE A 65 -7.87 -27.12 -20.44
C ILE A 65 -7.51 -25.64 -20.38
N GLY A 66 -7.15 -25.17 -19.18
CA GLY A 66 -6.70 -23.80 -18.93
C GLY A 66 -5.27 -23.69 -18.42
N VAL A 67 -4.56 -22.67 -18.88
CA VAL A 67 -3.20 -22.35 -18.42
C VAL A 67 -3.18 -20.93 -17.85
N GLY A 68 -2.92 -20.83 -16.55
CA GLY A 68 -2.89 -19.57 -15.81
C GLY A 68 -1.49 -19.20 -15.32
N GLY A 69 -1.32 -17.99 -14.80
CA GLY A 69 -0.12 -17.58 -14.07
C GLY A 69 0.98 -16.94 -14.91
N CYS A 70 2.17 -16.73 -14.35
CA CYS A 70 3.20 -15.87 -14.99
C CYS A 70 3.73 -16.40 -16.32
N VAL A 71 3.83 -17.73 -16.52
CA VAL A 71 4.28 -18.28 -17.82
C VAL A 71 3.18 -18.07 -18.87
N ALA A 72 1.91 -18.19 -18.47
CA ALA A 72 0.77 -17.92 -19.35
C ALA A 72 0.80 -16.47 -19.87
N SER A 73 1.09 -15.49 -19.01
CA SER A 73 1.24 -14.08 -19.39
C SER A 73 2.40 -13.83 -20.35
N GLN A 74 3.53 -14.53 -20.19
CA GLN A 74 4.71 -14.38 -21.08
C GLN A 74 4.53 -15.05 -22.43
N GLU A 75 3.93 -16.25 -22.43
CA GLU A 75 3.99 -17.18 -23.56
C GLU A 75 2.62 -17.39 -24.20
N GLY A 76 1.64 -16.52 -23.95
CA GLY A 76 0.25 -16.71 -24.40
C GLY A 76 0.13 -17.04 -25.89
N ASP A 77 0.84 -16.31 -26.75
CA ASP A 77 0.87 -16.57 -28.19
C ASP A 77 1.57 -17.89 -28.55
N ALA A 78 2.67 -18.22 -27.86
CA ALA A 78 3.43 -19.45 -28.10
C ALA A 78 2.67 -20.70 -27.63
N ILE A 79 1.94 -20.61 -26.51
CA ILE A 79 1.04 -21.66 -26.02
C ILE A 79 -0.06 -21.90 -27.04
N ARG A 80 -0.70 -20.85 -27.57
CA ARG A 80 -1.72 -20.97 -28.61
C ARG A 80 -1.18 -21.65 -29.87
N ALA A 81 0.03 -21.29 -30.31
CA ALA A 81 0.63 -21.85 -31.51
C ALA A 81 1.08 -23.32 -31.34
N ARG A 82 1.69 -23.67 -30.19
CA ARG A 82 2.29 -25.00 -29.94
C ARG A 82 1.33 -26.01 -29.31
N ALA A 83 0.33 -25.54 -28.58
CA ALA A 83 -0.66 -26.36 -27.88
C ALA A 83 -2.09 -25.86 -28.19
N PRO A 84 -2.58 -26.01 -29.43
CA PRO A 84 -3.89 -25.50 -29.87
C PRO A 84 -5.09 -26.20 -29.20
N TYR A 85 -4.84 -27.24 -28.40
CA TYR A 85 -5.83 -27.96 -27.59
C TYR A 85 -6.04 -27.34 -26.20
N VAL A 86 -5.35 -26.24 -25.89
CA VAL A 86 -5.61 -25.41 -24.70
C VAL A 86 -6.77 -24.47 -25.02
N ASP A 87 -7.82 -24.50 -24.20
CA ASP A 87 -9.05 -23.75 -24.41
C ASP A 87 -9.02 -22.36 -23.77
N MET A 88 -8.19 -22.14 -22.76
CA MET A 88 -8.05 -20.83 -22.12
C MET A 88 -6.63 -20.54 -21.64
N VAL A 89 -6.21 -19.28 -21.76
CA VAL A 89 -4.97 -18.75 -21.21
C VAL A 89 -5.29 -17.49 -20.42
N PHE A 90 -4.91 -17.43 -19.14
CA PHE A 90 -5.28 -16.30 -18.29
C PHE A 90 -4.12 -15.83 -17.41
N GLY A 91 -4.09 -14.53 -17.12
CA GLY A 91 -3.10 -13.91 -16.26
C GLY A 91 -3.36 -14.12 -14.77
N PRO A 92 -2.38 -13.83 -13.90
CA PRO A 92 -2.57 -13.86 -12.44
C PRO A 92 -3.67 -12.92 -11.92
N GLN A 93 -3.97 -11.84 -12.65
CA GLN A 93 -4.94 -10.80 -12.23
C GLN A 93 -6.37 -11.07 -12.71
N THR A 94 -6.59 -12.01 -13.63
CA THR A 94 -7.90 -12.23 -14.29
C THR A 94 -8.66 -13.46 -13.76
N ILE A 95 -8.22 -14.02 -12.62
CA ILE A 95 -8.78 -15.24 -12.01
C ILE A 95 -10.28 -15.13 -11.69
N HIS A 96 -10.77 -13.96 -11.31
CA HIS A 96 -12.17 -13.70 -11.01
C HIS A 96 -13.10 -13.92 -12.23
N ARG A 97 -12.57 -13.81 -13.45
CA ARG A 97 -13.31 -14.01 -14.71
C ARG A 97 -13.34 -15.48 -15.17
N LEU A 98 -12.68 -16.37 -14.42
CA LEU A 98 -12.51 -17.79 -14.78
C LEU A 98 -13.84 -18.52 -15.09
N PRO A 99 -14.96 -18.32 -14.37
CA PRO A 99 -16.24 -18.96 -14.71
C PRO A 99 -16.72 -18.56 -16.10
N GLN A 100 -16.64 -17.26 -16.43
CA GLN A 100 -17.03 -16.74 -17.74
C GLN A 100 -16.13 -17.30 -18.85
N MET A 101 -14.83 -17.48 -18.57
CA MET A 101 -13.89 -18.08 -19.53
C MET A 101 -14.17 -19.56 -19.76
N VAL A 102 -14.51 -20.32 -18.71
CA VAL A 102 -14.91 -21.73 -18.83
C VAL A 102 -16.18 -21.86 -19.66
N ASP A 103 -17.18 -21.02 -19.40
CA ASP A 103 -18.44 -21.03 -20.17
C ASP A 103 -18.22 -20.65 -21.63
N ALA A 104 -17.42 -19.60 -21.89
CA ALA A 104 -17.07 -19.19 -23.24
C ALA A 104 -16.30 -20.29 -23.99
N ALA A 105 -15.34 -20.96 -23.33
CA ALA A 105 -14.61 -22.09 -23.90
C ALA A 105 -15.53 -23.25 -24.28
N LYS A 106 -16.52 -23.57 -23.42
CA LYS A 106 -17.51 -24.62 -23.68
C LYS A 106 -18.47 -24.27 -24.82
N VAL A 107 -18.98 -23.04 -24.86
CA VAL A 107 -20.01 -22.59 -25.81
C VAL A 107 -19.43 -22.25 -27.18
N GLN A 108 -18.34 -21.49 -27.21
CA GLN A 108 -17.80 -20.91 -28.45
C GLN A 108 -16.72 -21.78 -29.09
N LYS A 109 -16.16 -22.76 -28.35
CA LYS A 109 -15.03 -23.62 -28.78
C LYS A 109 -13.83 -22.84 -29.34
N LEU A 110 -13.69 -21.57 -28.95
CA LEU A 110 -12.60 -20.68 -29.32
C LEU A 110 -11.68 -20.49 -28.11
N PRO A 111 -10.35 -20.47 -28.31
CA PRO A 111 -9.42 -20.19 -27.23
C PRO A 111 -9.63 -18.78 -26.65
N VAL A 112 -9.89 -18.69 -25.35
CA VAL A 112 -10.02 -17.40 -24.65
C VAL A 112 -8.66 -17.01 -24.08
N VAL A 113 -8.20 -15.79 -24.37
CA VAL A 113 -6.94 -15.26 -23.81
C VAL A 113 -7.22 -13.95 -23.11
N ASP A 114 -6.94 -13.90 -21.80
CA ASP A 114 -7.05 -12.68 -21.01
C ASP A 114 -5.89 -12.59 -20.00
N VAL A 115 -4.85 -11.90 -20.44
CA VAL A 115 -3.62 -11.65 -19.66
C VAL A 115 -3.48 -10.18 -19.28
N THR A 116 -4.60 -9.45 -19.24
CA THR A 116 -4.65 -8.02 -18.92
C THR A 116 -4.36 -7.76 -17.43
N PHE A 117 -4.00 -6.50 -17.11
CA PHE A 117 -3.72 -6.03 -15.75
C PHE A 117 -4.76 -4.99 -15.29
N PRO A 118 -5.98 -5.40 -14.88
CA PRO A 118 -6.97 -4.47 -14.34
C PRO A 118 -6.61 -4.07 -12.90
N GLU A 119 -6.67 -2.77 -12.59
CA GLU A 119 -6.09 -2.22 -11.34
C GLU A 119 -6.66 -2.82 -10.05
N VAL A 120 -7.98 -2.99 -9.88
CA VAL A 120 -8.54 -3.52 -8.60
C VAL A 120 -9.78 -4.43 -8.78
N GLU A 121 -10.13 -4.83 -10.01
CA GLU A 121 -11.37 -5.58 -10.26
C GLU A 121 -11.38 -7.00 -9.66
N LYS A 122 -10.20 -7.61 -9.49
CA LYS A 122 -10.06 -9.00 -9.02
C LYS A 122 -10.65 -9.21 -7.64
N PHE A 123 -10.20 -8.45 -6.64
CA PHE A 123 -10.52 -8.71 -5.25
C PHE A 123 -11.97 -8.36 -4.90
N ASP A 124 -12.54 -7.37 -5.57
CA ASP A 124 -13.93 -6.94 -5.38
C ASP A 124 -14.96 -8.00 -5.83
N LEU A 125 -14.55 -8.92 -6.72
CA LEU A 125 -15.40 -9.95 -7.31
C LEU A 125 -15.09 -11.37 -6.82
N LEU A 126 -14.05 -11.54 -5.99
CA LEU A 126 -13.73 -12.84 -5.41
C LEU A 126 -14.71 -13.19 -4.27
N PRO A 127 -15.09 -14.47 -4.13
CA PRO A 127 -15.92 -14.92 -3.03
C PRO A 127 -15.19 -14.88 -1.68
N GLU A 128 -15.96 -14.91 -0.59
CA GLU A 128 -15.40 -14.99 0.77
C GLU A 128 -14.49 -16.24 0.90
N PRO A 129 -13.27 -16.09 1.45
CA PRO A 129 -12.37 -17.23 1.63
C PRO A 129 -13.00 -18.27 2.56
N LYS A 130 -12.87 -19.56 2.24
CA LYS A 130 -13.13 -20.65 3.19
C LYS A 130 -11.83 -21.36 3.53
N MET A 131 -11.55 -21.52 4.82
CA MET A 131 -10.27 -22.06 5.29
C MET A 131 -10.40 -23.39 6.04
N ASP A 132 -9.50 -24.32 5.70
CA ASP A 132 -9.36 -25.66 6.31
C ASP A 132 -8.20 -25.71 7.34
N GLY A 133 -7.80 -24.58 7.94
CA GLY A 133 -6.70 -24.55 8.90
C GLY A 133 -6.55 -23.25 9.68
N PRO A 134 -5.65 -23.23 10.68
CA PRO A 134 -5.52 -22.11 11.62
C PRO A 134 -4.67 -20.94 11.12
N ALA A 135 -4.09 -21.05 9.92
CA ALA A 135 -3.32 -20.00 9.28
C ALA A 135 -3.86 -19.73 7.87
N ALA A 136 -3.94 -18.46 7.48
CA ALA A 136 -4.43 -18.05 6.17
C ALA A 136 -3.45 -17.11 5.47
N PHE A 137 -3.37 -17.26 4.15
CA PHE A 137 -2.62 -16.38 3.27
C PHE A 137 -3.56 -15.30 2.72
N LEU A 138 -3.18 -14.04 2.87
CA LEU A 138 -3.98 -12.90 2.43
C LEU A 138 -3.12 -11.98 1.57
N SER A 139 -3.49 -11.81 0.30
CA SER A 139 -2.78 -10.90 -0.61
C SER A 139 -3.19 -9.47 -0.32
N ILE A 140 -2.28 -8.61 0.12
CA ILE A 140 -2.56 -7.18 0.39
C ILE A 140 -2.26 -6.28 -0.81
N MET A 141 -1.45 -6.77 -1.75
CA MET A 141 -1.05 -6.04 -2.95
C MET A 141 -0.65 -7.00 -4.05
N GLU A 142 -0.60 -6.50 -5.29
CA GLU A 142 -0.12 -7.21 -6.46
C GLU A 142 0.85 -6.35 -7.28
N GLY A 143 1.64 -6.98 -8.13
CA GLY A 143 2.59 -6.29 -8.99
C GLY A 143 3.86 -5.83 -8.27
N CYS A 144 4.84 -5.40 -9.06
CA CYS A 144 6.15 -4.99 -8.55
C CYS A 144 6.70 -3.87 -9.43
N SER A 145 6.97 -2.71 -8.85
CA SER A 145 7.55 -1.55 -9.53
C SER A 145 9.06 -1.49 -9.33
N LYS A 146 9.65 -2.51 -8.70
CA LYS A 146 11.09 -2.70 -8.63
C LYS A 146 11.59 -3.40 -9.90
N TYR A 147 12.07 -2.60 -10.85
CA TYR A 147 12.69 -3.07 -12.11
C TYR A 147 14.12 -3.62 -11.91
N CYS A 148 14.26 -4.62 -11.02
CA CYS A 148 15.52 -5.35 -10.83
C CYS A 148 15.93 -6.01 -12.15
N SER A 149 17.22 -5.94 -12.50
CA SER A 149 17.70 -6.34 -13.84
C SER A 149 17.48 -7.81 -14.19
N PHE A 150 17.31 -8.69 -13.18
CA PHE A 150 17.05 -10.12 -13.34
C PHE A 150 15.57 -10.51 -13.19
N CYS A 151 14.71 -9.59 -12.73
CA CYS A 151 13.35 -9.91 -12.34
C CYS A 151 12.37 -9.69 -13.48
N VAL A 152 11.51 -10.67 -13.75
CA VAL A 152 10.51 -10.60 -14.82
C VAL A 152 9.11 -10.24 -14.29
N VAL A 153 8.97 -10.09 -12.98
CA VAL A 153 7.68 -9.82 -12.31
C VAL A 153 7.00 -8.55 -12.81
N PRO A 154 7.69 -7.38 -12.96
CA PRO A 154 7.03 -6.15 -13.44
C PRO A 154 6.32 -6.36 -14.79
N TYR A 155 6.93 -7.13 -15.70
CA TYR A 155 6.39 -7.41 -17.03
C TYR A 155 5.28 -8.48 -17.05
N THR A 156 5.09 -9.24 -15.96
CA THR A 156 4.15 -10.38 -15.92
C THR A 156 3.03 -10.23 -14.91
N ARG A 157 3.17 -9.28 -13.98
CA ARG A 157 2.20 -8.99 -12.92
C ARG A 157 1.85 -7.50 -12.84
N GLY A 158 2.41 -6.65 -13.70
CA GLY A 158 2.13 -5.22 -13.70
C GLY A 158 2.86 -4.44 -12.59
N GLU A 159 2.55 -3.16 -12.52
CA GLU A 159 3.03 -2.24 -11.48
C GLU A 159 2.39 -2.52 -10.12
N GLU A 160 3.00 -1.99 -9.06
CA GLU A 160 2.52 -2.14 -7.69
C GLU A 160 1.15 -1.49 -7.50
N VAL A 161 0.16 -2.33 -7.16
CA VAL A 161 -1.17 -1.88 -6.75
C VAL A 161 -1.50 -2.47 -5.39
N SER A 162 -1.78 -1.58 -4.44
CA SER A 162 -2.16 -1.93 -3.07
C SER A 162 -3.67 -2.00 -2.93
N ARG A 163 -4.17 -3.00 -2.20
CA ARG A 163 -5.58 -3.04 -1.80
C ARG A 163 -5.85 -1.97 -0.75
N SER A 164 -7.06 -1.40 -0.73
CA SER A 164 -7.48 -0.50 0.34
C SER A 164 -7.44 -1.20 1.71
N VAL A 165 -7.22 -0.42 2.77
CA VAL A 165 -7.19 -0.96 4.13
C VAL A 165 -8.53 -1.61 4.47
N ASP A 166 -9.65 -0.98 4.10
CA ASP A 166 -10.99 -1.53 4.33
C ASP A 166 -11.18 -2.92 3.70
N SER A 167 -10.75 -3.11 2.44
CA SER A 167 -10.86 -4.40 1.74
C SER A 167 -10.04 -5.48 2.45
N VAL A 168 -8.82 -5.14 2.87
CA VAL A 168 -7.95 -6.06 3.61
C VAL A 168 -8.56 -6.41 4.97
N MET A 169 -9.02 -5.40 5.73
CA MET A 169 -9.56 -5.59 7.07
C MET A 169 -10.87 -6.39 7.08
N GLN A 170 -11.75 -6.21 6.09
CA GLN A 170 -12.95 -7.03 5.95
C GLN A 170 -12.61 -8.52 5.80
N GLU A 171 -11.61 -8.84 4.97
CA GLU A 171 -11.16 -10.22 4.78
C GLU A 171 -10.48 -10.79 6.03
N VAL A 172 -9.64 -9.99 6.72
CA VAL A 172 -9.02 -10.38 7.99
C VAL A 172 -10.08 -10.73 9.04
N VAL A 173 -11.10 -9.88 9.20
CA VAL A 173 -12.20 -10.12 10.16
C VAL A 173 -13.01 -11.37 9.78
N ALA A 174 -13.25 -11.59 8.48
CA ALA A 174 -13.94 -12.79 7.99
C ALA A 174 -13.13 -14.07 8.31
N LEU A 175 -11.81 -14.03 8.10
CA LEU A 175 -10.91 -15.15 8.41
C LEU A 175 -10.82 -15.41 9.92
N ALA A 176 -10.70 -14.36 10.75
CA ALA A 176 -10.67 -14.50 12.21
C ALA A 176 -11.95 -15.16 12.75
N ARG A 177 -13.13 -14.80 12.20
CA ARG A 177 -14.41 -15.44 12.55
C ARG A 177 -14.50 -16.92 12.20
N GLN A 178 -13.72 -17.37 11.21
CA GLN A 178 -13.61 -18.78 10.84
C GLN A 178 -12.61 -19.56 11.72
N GLY A 179 -12.00 -18.91 12.72
CA GLY A 179 -11.02 -19.52 13.62
C GLY A 179 -9.58 -19.47 13.12
N VAL A 180 -9.27 -18.64 12.11
CA VAL A 180 -7.90 -18.38 11.70
C VAL A 180 -7.20 -17.55 12.77
N ARG A 181 -6.05 -18.03 13.24
CA ARG A 181 -5.26 -17.42 14.32
C ARG A 181 -3.97 -16.75 13.81
N GLU A 182 -3.46 -17.18 12.65
CA GLU A 182 -2.27 -16.62 12.01
C GLU A 182 -2.59 -16.06 10.60
N ILE A 183 -2.35 -14.76 10.39
CA ILE A 183 -2.50 -14.10 9.10
C ILE A 183 -1.14 -13.93 8.42
N HIS A 184 -1.00 -14.44 7.20
CA HIS A 184 0.18 -14.25 6.34
C HIS A 184 -0.13 -13.21 5.26
N LEU A 185 0.35 -11.98 5.45
CA LEU A 185 0.25 -10.92 4.46
C LEU A 185 1.19 -11.20 3.28
N LEU A 186 0.63 -11.20 2.07
CA LEU A 186 1.33 -11.54 0.84
C LEU A 186 1.32 -10.38 -0.17
N GLY A 187 2.39 -10.31 -0.94
CA GLY A 187 2.59 -9.37 -2.04
C GLY A 187 3.84 -9.76 -2.82
N GLN A 188 4.18 -9.01 -3.86
CA GLN A 188 5.49 -9.12 -4.51
C GLN A 188 6.54 -8.21 -3.84
N ASN A 189 6.09 -7.17 -3.14
CA ASN A 189 6.94 -6.28 -2.34
C ASN A 189 6.12 -5.71 -1.17
N VAL A 190 5.81 -6.53 -0.16
CA VAL A 190 4.81 -6.20 0.88
C VAL A 190 5.08 -4.91 1.63
N ASN A 191 6.34 -4.52 1.80
CA ASN A 191 6.71 -3.30 2.52
C ASN A 191 6.71 -2.04 1.66
N SER A 192 6.29 -2.11 0.38
CA SER A 192 5.86 -0.92 -0.39
C SER A 192 4.33 -0.75 -0.39
N TYR A 193 3.61 -1.49 0.46
CA TYR A 193 2.17 -1.34 0.62
C TYR A 193 1.78 0.11 0.95
N ARG A 194 0.81 0.64 0.19
CA ARG A 194 0.18 1.94 0.36
C ARG A 194 -1.31 1.80 0.18
N GLY A 195 -2.00 1.33 1.21
CA GLY A 195 -3.43 1.09 1.16
C GLY A 195 -4.22 2.37 1.40
N ALA A 196 -5.16 2.70 0.51
CA ALA A 196 -6.06 3.83 0.73
C ALA A 196 -6.89 3.61 2.02
N ILE A 197 -6.94 4.65 2.86
CA ILE A 197 -7.79 4.75 4.05
C ILE A 197 -8.29 6.19 4.16
N ASP A 198 -9.61 6.38 4.16
CA ASP A 198 -10.22 7.71 4.06
C ASP A 198 -9.63 8.55 2.90
N ASP A 199 -9.06 9.73 3.20
CA ASP A 199 -8.40 10.64 2.24
C ASP A 199 -6.86 10.55 2.31
N ASP A 200 -6.30 9.50 2.90
CA ASP A 200 -4.85 9.25 3.04
C ASP A 200 -4.46 7.79 2.71
N PHE A 201 -3.20 7.42 2.95
CA PHE A 201 -2.68 6.07 2.74
C PHE A 201 -2.04 5.51 4.01
N ALA A 202 -2.37 4.26 4.33
CA ALA A 202 -1.68 3.52 5.36
C ALA A 202 -0.48 2.74 4.78
N ASP A 203 0.64 2.77 5.48
CA ASP A 203 1.80 1.92 5.17
C ASP A 203 1.65 0.48 5.72
N LEU A 204 2.62 -0.39 5.46
CA LEU A 204 2.59 -1.77 5.98
C LEU A 204 2.61 -1.80 7.52
N ALA A 205 3.34 -0.89 8.17
CA ALA A 205 3.44 -0.87 9.63
C ALA A 205 2.10 -0.53 10.25
N GLU A 206 1.39 0.47 9.72
CA GLU A 206 0.04 0.82 10.15
C GLU A 206 -0.95 -0.31 9.88
N LEU A 207 -0.88 -0.96 8.71
CA LEU A 207 -1.71 -2.13 8.43
C LEU A 207 -1.48 -3.26 9.45
N ILE A 208 -0.23 -3.53 9.84
CA ILE A 208 0.08 -4.53 10.86
C ILE A 208 -0.58 -4.18 12.20
N HIS A 209 -0.58 -2.91 12.60
CA HIS A 209 -1.27 -2.47 13.82
C HIS A 209 -2.79 -2.67 13.73
N TYR A 210 -3.40 -2.38 12.58
CA TYR A 210 -4.84 -2.62 12.38
C TYR A 210 -5.17 -4.11 12.44
N VAL A 211 -4.37 -4.96 11.78
CA VAL A 211 -4.56 -6.42 11.80
C VAL A 211 -4.38 -6.98 13.21
N ALA A 212 -3.40 -6.48 13.97
CA ALA A 212 -3.15 -6.91 15.35
C ALA A 212 -4.29 -6.54 16.31
N ALA A 213 -5.03 -5.48 16.03
CA ALA A 213 -6.18 -5.07 16.83
C ALA A 213 -7.42 -5.97 16.64
N VAL A 214 -7.41 -6.89 15.67
CA VAL A 214 -8.54 -7.79 15.40
C VAL A 214 -8.56 -8.94 16.41
N GLU A 215 -9.66 -9.04 17.18
CA GLU A 215 -9.87 -10.15 18.11
C GLU A 215 -9.84 -11.50 17.38
N GLY A 216 -8.99 -12.41 17.86
CA GLY A 216 -8.79 -13.74 17.30
C GLY A 216 -7.54 -13.89 16.42
N VAL A 217 -6.91 -12.77 16.01
CA VAL A 217 -5.60 -12.80 15.34
C VAL A 217 -4.49 -12.75 16.39
N ASP A 218 -3.76 -13.85 16.56
CA ASP A 218 -2.65 -13.94 17.53
C ASP A 218 -1.27 -13.84 16.86
N ARG A 219 -1.21 -14.06 15.54
CA ARG A 219 0.05 -14.01 14.78
C ARG A 219 -0.12 -13.33 13.44
N ILE A 220 0.82 -12.45 13.14
CA ILE A 220 0.97 -11.78 11.86
C ILE A 220 2.34 -12.13 11.30
N ARG A 221 2.35 -12.51 10.04
CA ARG A 221 3.57 -12.72 9.27
C ARG A 221 3.40 -12.02 7.93
N PHE A 222 4.48 -11.51 7.39
CA PHE A 222 4.52 -11.14 5.98
C PHE A 222 5.69 -11.83 5.30
N THR A 223 5.65 -11.92 3.98
CA THR A 223 6.74 -12.50 3.18
C THR A 223 6.89 -11.70 1.91
N THR A 224 8.13 -11.62 1.43
CA THR A 224 8.52 -10.91 0.20
C THR A 224 8.58 -9.40 0.40
N SER A 225 9.69 -8.92 0.95
CA SER A 225 10.00 -7.51 1.15
C SER A 225 11.27 -7.07 0.40
N HIS A 226 11.45 -5.77 0.26
CA HIS A 226 12.62 -5.17 -0.37
C HIS A 226 13.41 -4.31 0.63
N PRO A 227 14.75 -4.45 0.77
CA PRO A 227 15.56 -3.67 1.72
C PRO A 227 15.42 -2.15 1.60
N LEU A 228 15.26 -1.64 0.37
CA LEU A 228 15.04 -0.21 0.11
C LEU A 228 13.79 0.35 0.80
N ASP A 229 12.68 -0.42 0.78
CA ASP A 229 11.39 0.02 1.32
C ASP A 229 11.22 -0.41 2.79
N PHE A 230 12.29 -0.85 3.45
CA PHE A 230 12.23 -1.25 4.85
C PHE A 230 12.41 -0.01 5.72
N SER A 231 11.27 0.59 6.09
CA SER A 231 11.16 1.86 6.79
C SER A 231 11.42 1.74 8.30
N ASP A 232 11.65 2.89 8.93
CA ASP A 232 11.77 3.00 10.38
C ASP A 232 10.44 2.70 11.10
N THR A 233 9.31 3.05 10.48
CA THR A 233 7.96 2.71 10.99
C THR A 233 7.79 1.19 11.09
N LEU A 234 8.29 0.44 10.12
CA LEU A 234 8.24 -1.03 10.14
C LEU A 234 9.18 -1.64 11.19
N ILE A 235 10.36 -1.06 11.42
CA ILE A 235 11.24 -1.45 12.54
C ILE A 235 10.51 -1.23 13.87
N GLN A 236 9.84 -0.08 14.03
CA GLN A 236 9.08 0.23 15.24
C GLN A 236 7.89 -0.72 15.45
N ALA A 237 7.22 -1.15 14.38
CA ALA A 237 6.15 -2.16 14.48
C ALA A 237 6.66 -3.49 15.07
N TYR A 238 7.89 -3.91 14.77
CA TYR A 238 8.50 -5.08 15.42
C TYR A 238 8.74 -4.88 16.93
N ALA A 239 8.93 -3.64 17.38
CA ALA A 239 9.07 -3.31 18.80
C ALA A 239 7.71 -3.32 19.53
N GLU A 240 6.67 -2.82 18.87
CA GLU A 240 5.39 -2.48 19.49
C GLU A 240 4.34 -3.57 19.39
N VAL A 241 4.35 -4.38 18.32
CA VAL A 241 3.30 -5.37 18.02
C VAL A 241 3.75 -6.78 18.42
N PRO A 242 3.21 -7.38 19.51
CA PRO A 242 3.58 -8.72 19.94
C PRO A 242 3.13 -9.82 18.98
N GLU A 243 2.02 -9.61 18.25
CA GLU A 243 1.46 -10.54 17.27
C GLU A 243 2.38 -10.67 16.03
N LEU A 244 3.20 -9.66 15.75
CA LEU A 244 4.18 -9.71 14.67
C LEU A 244 5.32 -10.66 15.07
N VAL A 245 5.43 -11.77 14.33
CA VAL A 245 6.34 -12.88 14.65
C VAL A 245 7.82 -12.48 14.61
N ASP A 246 8.64 -13.18 15.41
CA ASP A 246 10.12 -13.07 15.46
C ASP A 246 10.81 -13.64 14.21
N HIS A 247 10.34 -13.27 13.02
CA HIS A 247 10.88 -13.71 11.76
C HIS A 247 10.73 -12.65 10.67
N LEU A 248 11.82 -12.37 9.99
CA LEU A 248 11.86 -11.51 8.82
C LEU A 248 12.50 -12.24 7.64
N HIS A 249 11.79 -12.24 6.51
CA HIS A 249 12.35 -12.65 5.23
C HIS A 249 12.70 -11.40 4.41
N LEU A 250 13.98 -11.04 4.34
CA LEU A 250 14.46 -9.83 3.66
C LEU A 250 15.55 -10.17 2.62
N PRO A 251 15.15 -10.46 1.36
CA PRO A 251 16.05 -10.78 0.27
C PRO A 251 17.11 -9.71 -0.03
N VAL A 252 18.39 -10.04 0.14
CA VAL A 252 19.52 -9.17 -0.26
C VAL A 252 20.00 -9.46 -1.69
N GLN A 253 19.86 -10.72 -2.16
CA GLN A 253 20.30 -11.25 -3.45
C GLN A 253 21.82 -11.46 -3.57
N SER A 254 22.66 -10.52 -3.13
CA SER A 254 24.14 -10.64 -3.13
C SER A 254 24.73 -9.81 -1.98
N GLY A 255 25.95 -10.13 -1.54
CA GLY A 255 26.71 -9.28 -0.60
C GLY A 255 27.73 -8.35 -1.24
N SER A 256 27.89 -8.38 -2.57
CA SER A 256 28.76 -7.46 -3.31
C SER A 256 28.00 -6.24 -3.81
N ASP A 257 28.44 -5.04 -3.44
CA ASP A 257 27.84 -3.77 -3.90
C ASP A 257 27.87 -3.63 -5.43
N ARG A 258 28.93 -4.14 -6.07
CA ARG A 258 29.05 -4.14 -7.53
C ARG A 258 27.96 -4.98 -8.19
N ILE A 259 27.68 -6.16 -7.61
CA ILE A 259 26.62 -7.05 -8.10
C ILE A 259 25.24 -6.49 -7.75
N LEU A 260 25.03 -5.95 -6.55
CA LEU A 260 23.80 -5.27 -6.16
C LEU A 260 23.47 -4.10 -7.10
N GLN A 261 24.47 -3.31 -7.49
CA GLN A 261 24.31 -2.24 -8.48
C GLN A 261 23.94 -2.79 -9.86
N ALA A 262 24.62 -3.84 -10.34
CA ALA A 262 24.30 -4.49 -11.62
C ALA A 262 22.92 -5.15 -11.62
N MET A 263 22.45 -5.60 -10.46
CA MET A 263 21.10 -6.11 -10.20
C MET A 263 20.04 -5.00 -10.12
N LYS A 264 20.45 -3.71 -10.09
CA LYS A 264 19.59 -2.54 -9.85
C LYS A 264 18.83 -2.60 -8.52
N ARG A 265 19.53 -2.98 -7.44
CA ARG A 265 18.92 -3.13 -6.09
C ARG A 265 18.73 -1.81 -5.33
N GLY A 266 19.48 -0.76 -5.70
CA GLY A 266 19.35 0.57 -5.08
C GLY A 266 19.81 0.68 -3.62
N HIS A 267 20.46 -0.35 -3.08
CA HIS A 267 21.05 -0.36 -1.74
C HIS A 267 22.42 -1.06 -1.76
N THR A 268 23.21 -0.79 -0.74
CA THR A 268 24.53 -1.40 -0.51
C THR A 268 24.47 -2.44 0.60
N ARG A 269 25.55 -3.20 0.76
CA ARG A 269 25.79 -4.09 1.90
C ARG A 269 25.71 -3.33 3.22
N ALA A 270 26.28 -2.12 3.28
CA ALA A 270 26.29 -1.30 4.49
C ALA A 270 24.86 -0.92 4.91
N ASP A 271 24.02 -0.47 3.97
CA ASP A 271 22.62 -0.12 4.25
C ASP A 271 21.84 -1.33 4.79
N TYR A 272 22.09 -2.52 4.22
CA TYR A 272 21.45 -3.75 4.66
C TYR A 272 21.87 -4.12 6.09
N VAL A 273 23.18 -4.10 6.38
CA VAL A 273 23.72 -4.43 7.70
C VAL A 273 23.19 -3.46 8.76
N GLU A 274 23.15 -2.16 8.46
CA GLU A 274 22.62 -1.14 9.37
C GLU A 274 21.14 -1.39 9.71
N LYS A 275 20.30 -1.67 8.71
CA LYS A 275 18.88 -1.99 8.92
C LYS A 275 18.69 -3.21 9.82
N ILE A 276 19.47 -4.27 9.60
CA ILE A 276 19.41 -5.47 10.43
C ILE A 276 19.90 -5.19 11.86
N ALA A 277 20.94 -4.37 12.03
CA ALA A 277 21.43 -3.99 13.36
C ALA A 277 20.34 -3.25 14.16
N ARG A 278 19.71 -2.24 13.58
CA ARG A 278 18.59 -1.49 14.19
C ARG A 278 17.41 -2.40 14.53
N LEU A 279 17.07 -3.34 13.65
CA LEU A 279 16.02 -4.31 13.91
C LEU A 279 16.34 -5.24 15.09
N ARG A 280 17.60 -5.67 15.22
CA ARG A 280 18.06 -6.51 16.33
C ARG A 280 18.09 -5.76 17.66
N GLU A 281 18.27 -4.44 17.65
CA GLU A 281 18.19 -3.61 18.86
C GLU A 281 16.79 -3.65 19.47
N VAL A 282 15.74 -3.56 18.63
CA VAL A 282 14.36 -3.61 19.09
C VAL A 282 13.82 -5.03 19.26
N ARG A 283 14.34 -6.00 18.49
CA ARG A 283 13.90 -7.41 18.53
C ARG A 283 15.10 -8.38 18.51
N PRO A 284 15.79 -8.61 19.64
CA PRO A 284 17.03 -9.37 19.68
C PRO A 284 16.93 -10.84 19.23
N ASN A 285 15.74 -11.45 19.38
CA ASN A 285 15.51 -12.87 19.08
C ASN A 285 15.06 -13.11 17.62
N ILE A 286 15.06 -12.08 16.77
CA ILE A 286 14.53 -12.19 15.42
C ILE A 286 15.33 -13.16 14.55
N SER A 287 14.63 -14.10 13.92
CA SER A 287 15.18 -15.00 12.90
C SER A 287 15.12 -14.35 11.52
N LEU A 288 16.22 -14.46 10.76
CA LEU A 288 16.36 -13.84 9.45
C LEU A 288 16.44 -14.88 8.35
N SER A 289 15.74 -14.63 7.25
CA SER A 289 15.89 -15.37 6.01
C SER A 289 16.06 -14.44 4.80
N SER A 290 16.70 -14.93 3.74
CA SER A 290 17.04 -14.13 2.56
C SER A 290 17.11 -14.99 1.30
N ASP A 291 17.17 -14.34 0.13
CA ASP A 291 17.40 -14.98 -1.16
C ASP A 291 18.79 -14.61 -1.68
N PHE A 292 19.43 -15.56 -2.36
CA PHE A 292 20.74 -15.36 -2.98
C PHE A 292 20.75 -15.86 -4.44
N ILE A 293 21.27 -15.03 -5.34
CA ILE A 293 21.44 -15.36 -6.76
C ILE A 293 22.93 -15.49 -7.05
N ILE A 294 23.37 -16.71 -7.32
CA ILE A 294 24.78 -17.07 -7.56
C ILE A 294 25.04 -17.23 -9.05
N GLY A 295 26.18 -16.77 -9.51
CA GLY A 295 26.57 -16.74 -10.90
C GLY A 295 25.84 -15.67 -11.72
N PHE A 296 25.53 -14.52 -11.13
CA PHE A 296 25.01 -13.37 -11.89
C PHE A 296 26.02 -12.97 -12.99
N PRO A 297 25.58 -12.49 -14.18
CA PRO A 297 26.49 -12.18 -15.27
C PRO A 297 27.62 -11.23 -14.85
N GLY A 298 28.86 -11.68 -15.02
CA GLY A 298 30.05 -10.95 -14.62
C GLY A 298 30.45 -11.07 -13.14
N GLU A 299 29.80 -11.93 -12.34
CA GLU A 299 30.20 -12.21 -10.95
C GLU A 299 31.58 -12.88 -10.88
N THR A 300 32.46 -12.33 -10.03
CA THR A 300 33.81 -12.81 -9.80
C THR A 300 33.94 -13.51 -8.45
N GLN A 301 35.06 -14.19 -8.22
CA GLN A 301 35.35 -14.81 -6.93
C GLN A 301 35.30 -13.81 -5.76
N ALA A 302 35.79 -12.58 -5.96
CA ALA A 302 35.78 -11.55 -4.92
C ALA A 302 34.35 -11.16 -4.53
N ASP A 303 33.43 -11.04 -5.50
CA ASP A 303 32.03 -10.73 -5.23
C ASP A 303 31.32 -11.86 -4.48
N PHE A 304 31.66 -13.11 -4.81
CA PHE A 304 31.18 -14.28 -4.09
C PHE A 304 31.72 -14.32 -2.65
N ASP A 305 33.00 -13.99 -2.46
CA ASP A 305 33.61 -13.91 -1.14
C ASP A 305 32.94 -12.82 -0.28
N ASP A 306 32.59 -11.67 -0.86
CA ASP A 306 31.81 -10.62 -0.19
C ASP A 306 30.41 -11.10 0.22
N THR A 307 29.77 -11.91 -0.63
CA THR A 307 28.49 -12.56 -0.32
C THR A 307 28.61 -13.54 0.84
N MET A 308 29.66 -14.34 0.87
CA MET A 308 29.95 -15.26 1.98
C MET A 308 30.23 -14.50 3.28
N ALA A 309 30.98 -13.40 3.21
CA ALA A 309 31.26 -12.55 4.37
C ALA A 309 29.97 -11.94 4.97
N LEU A 310 29.03 -11.50 4.13
CA LEU A 310 27.73 -11.02 4.60
C LEU A 310 26.91 -12.12 5.30
N ILE A 311 26.91 -13.34 4.74
CA ILE A 311 26.21 -14.49 5.33
C ILE A 311 26.79 -14.82 6.72
N GLU A 312 28.11 -14.78 6.86
CA GLU A 312 28.80 -15.02 8.13
C GLU A 312 28.51 -13.93 9.16
N GLU A 313 28.46 -12.67 8.74
CA GLU A 313 28.20 -11.52 9.60
C GLU A 313 26.75 -11.49 10.12
N ILE A 314 25.78 -11.75 9.25
CA ILE A 314 24.36 -11.66 9.61
C ILE A 314 23.89 -12.94 10.32
N GLY A 315 24.27 -14.13 9.86
CA GLY A 315 23.78 -15.39 10.42
C GLY A 315 22.32 -15.66 10.04
N PHE A 316 22.10 -16.16 8.81
CA PHE A 316 20.77 -16.46 8.31
C PHE A 316 20.28 -17.85 8.77
N ASP A 317 19.00 -17.93 9.15
CA ASP A 317 18.34 -19.16 9.60
C ASP A 317 17.92 -20.04 8.41
N VAL A 318 17.41 -19.40 7.35
CA VAL A 318 16.95 -20.06 6.13
C VAL A 318 17.33 -19.18 4.94
N SER A 319 17.63 -19.79 3.80
CA SER A 319 17.77 -19.03 2.56
C SER A 319 17.21 -19.75 1.35
N PHE A 320 16.76 -18.99 0.37
CA PHE A 320 16.51 -19.49 -0.98
C PHE A 320 17.65 -19.07 -1.91
N SER A 321 18.58 -19.98 -2.15
CA SER A 321 19.75 -19.76 -3.00
C SER A 321 19.62 -20.49 -4.34
N PHE A 322 19.86 -19.81 -5.45
CA PHE A 322 19.77 -20.39 -6.80
C PHE A 322 20.91 -19.90 -7.70
N ILE A 323 21.22 -20.67 -8.74
CA ILE A 323 22.06 -20.17 -9.83
C ILE A 323 21.20 -19.20 -10.66
N TYR A 324 21.80 -18.08 -11.09
CA TYR A 324 21.19 -17.14 -12.00
C TYR A 324 20.65 -17.84 -13.24
N SER A 325 19.41 -17.53 -13.58
CA SER A 325 18.72 -18.09 -14.74
C SER A 325 18.21 -16.94 -15.58
N ALA A 326 18.84 -16.75 -16.75
CA ALA A 326 18.46 -15.70 -17.69
C ALA A 326 16.99 -15.84 -18.10
N ARG A 327 16.25 -14.73 -18.01
CA ARG A 327 14.83 -14.67 -18.38
C ARG A 327 14.64 -13.82 -19.63
N PRO A 328 13.90 -14.30 -20.64
CA PRO A 328 13.56 -13.49 -21.79
C PRO A 328 12.93 -12.15 -21.37
N GLY A 329 13.36 -11.06 -21.99
CA GLY A 329 12.88 -9.70 -21.70
C GLY A 329 13.54 -9.00 -20.50
N THR A 330 14.38 -9.67 -19.71
CA THR A 330 15.07 -9.02 -18.57
C THR A 330 16.40 -8.38 -19.00
N PRO A 331 16.78 -7.20 -18.47
CA PRO A 331 18.06 -6.56 -18.82
C PRO A 331 19.29 -7.44 -18.58
N ALA A 332 19.30 -8.22 -17.49
CA ALA A 332 20.41 -9.10 -17.16
C ALA A 332 20.58 -10.27 -18.15
N ALA A 333 19.54 -10.63 -18.90
CA ALA A 333 19.65 -11.70 -19.90
C ALA A 333 20.51 -11.32 -21.12
N ALA A 334 20.70 -10.03 -21.36
CA ALA A 334 21.57 -9.52 -22.42
C ALA A 334 23.03 -9.33 -21.98
N LEU A 335 23.33 -9.47 -20.69
CA LEU A 335 24.68 -9.29 -20.17
C LEU A 335 25.57 -10.49 -20.55
N PRO A 336 26.84 -10.25 -20.92
CA PRO A 336 27.79 -11.31 -21.17
C PRO A 336 28.14 -12.03 -19.87
N ASP A 337 28.25 -13.36 -19.95
CA ASP A 337 28.54 -14.22 -18.82
C ASP A 337 29.63 -15.22 -19.21
N GLU A 338 30.84 -14.96 -18.71
CA GLU A 338 32.02 -15.80 -18.96
C GLU A 338 32.26 -16.81 -17.84
N THR A 339 31.46 -16.78 -16.76
CA THR A 339 31.69 -17.58 -15.57
C THR A 339 31.30 -19.05 -15.83
N PRO A 340 32.23 -20.01 -15.70
CA PRO A 340 31.92 -21.41 -15.98
C PRO A 340 30.84 -21.97 -15.07
N GLU A 341 29.90 -22.73 -15.63
CA GLU A 341 28.80 -23.37 -14.89
C GLU A 341 29.27 -24.24 -13.72
N ALA A 342 30.42 -24.91 -13.88
CA ALA A 342 31.02 -25.72 -12.81
C ALA A 342 31.43 -24.87 -11.60
N LEU A 343 31.89 -23.64 -11.83
CA LEU A 343 32.26 -22.71 -10.77
C LEU A 343 31.03 -22.19 -10.03
N LYS A 344 29.97 -21.81 -10.76
CA LYS A 344 28.68 -21.40 -10.17
C LYS A 344 28.08 -22.47 -9.26
N LYS A 345 28.16 -23.75 -9.69
CA LYS A 345 27.72 -24.89 -8.88
C LYS A 345 28.56 -25.08 -7.63
N ALA A 346 29.88 -24.90 -7.72
CA ALA A 346 30.76 -24.98 -6.56
C ALA A 346 30.44 -23.89 -5.53
N TRP A 347 30.26 -22.64 -5.99
CA TRP A 347 29.84 -21.51 -5.15
C TRP A 347 28.49 -21.72 -4.49
N LEU A 348 27.48 -22.15 -5.25
CA LEU A 348 26.17 -22.48 -4.69
C LEU A 348 26.26 -23.56 -3.62
N GLN A 349 27.04 -24.62 -3.87
CA GLN A 349 27.23 -25.69 -2.89
C GLN A 349 27.90 -25.20 -1.61
N GLN A 350 28.92 -24.34 -1.73
CA GLN A 350 29.63 -23.75 -0.61
C GLN A 350 28.70 -22.87 0.23
N LEU A 351 27.96 -21.96 -0.41
CA LEU A 351 26.98 -21.09 0.24
C LEU A 351 25.90 -21.90 0.96
N GLN A 352 25.31 -22.89 0.29
CA GLN A 352 24.28 -23.73 0.89
C GLN A 352 24.81 -24.56 2.06
N SER A 353 26.09 -24.96 2.03
CA SER A 353 26.71 -25.63 3.18
C SER A 353 26.79 -24.72 4.39
N ARG A 354 27.27 -23.49 4.19
CA ARG A 354 27.41 -22.53 5.28
C ARG A 354 26.07 -22.17 5.92
N ILE A 355 25.03 -21.94 5.10
CA ILE A 355 23.70 -21.62 5.62
C ILE A 355 23.08 -22.82 6.33
N ARG A 356 23.31 -24.06 5.87
CA ARG A 356 22.87 -25.26 6.62
C ARG A 356 23.53 -25.35 7.99
N GLU A 357 24.83 -25.07 8.09
CA GLU A 357 25.55 -25.04 9.37
C GLU A 357 24.93 -24.00 10.31
N GLN A 358 24.68 -22.78 9.83
CA GLN A 358 24.02 -21.72 10.62
C GLN A 358 22.60 -22.12 11.07
N ALA A 359 21.82 -22.71 10.16
CA ALA A 359 20.48 -23.20 10.46
C ALA A 359 20.50 -24.33 11.51
N GLU A 360 21.49 -25.21 11.47
CA GLU A 360 21.70 -26.26 12.47
C GLU A 360 22.11 -25.66 13.83
N GLU A 361 23.01 -24.68 13.85
CA GLU A 361 23.41 -23.96 15.06
C GLU A 361 22.20 -23.28 15.74
N ILE A 362 21.36 -22.58 14.97
CA ILE A 362 20.13 -21.95 15.48
C ILE A 362 19.16 -23.01 15.99
N SER A 363 18.95 -24.10 15.25
CA SER A 363 18.09 -25.22 15.71
C SER A 363 18.57 -25.79 17.05
N GLN A 364 19.89 -25.92 17.20
CA GLN A 364 20.49 -26.47 18.40
C GLN A 364 20.37 -25.50 19.60
N GLN A 365 20.43 -24.19 19.36
CA GLN A 365 20.18 -23.17 20.39
C GLN A 365 18.73 -23.19 20.89
N MET A 366 17.77 -23.62 20.05
CA MET A 366 16.38 -23.78 20.47
C MET A 366 16.18 -24.99 21.40
N VAL A 367 17.07 -25.98 21.42
CA VAL A 367 16.95 -27.17 22.29
C VAL A 367 17.03 -26.75 23.77
N GLY A 368 16.05 -27.19 24.56
CA GLY A 368 15.88 -26.85 25.97
C GLY A 368 15.09 -25.57 26.21
N THR A 369 14.76 -24.80 25.16
CA THR A 369 13.94 -23.59 25.28
C THR A 369 12.45 -23.91 25.18
N ARG A 370 11.62 -23.03 25.74
CA ARG A 370 10.15 -23.06 25.58
C ARG A 370 9.77 -22.28 24.34
N GLN A 371 8.93 -22.87 23.50
CA GLN A 371 8.46 -22.29 22.26
C GLN A 371 6.94 -22.32 22.24
N LYS A 372 6.31 -21.18 21.93
CA LYS A 372 4.87 -21.09 21.67
C LYS A 372 4.61 -21.59 20.25
N LEU A 373 3.75 -22.58 20.08
CA LEU A 373 3.46 -23.21 18.79
C LEU A 373 2.01 -23.01 18.41
N LEU A 374 1.73 -22.67 17.15
CA LEU A 374 0.40 -22.85 16.57
C LEU A 374 0.31 -24.29 16.04
N VAL A 375 -0.58 -25.11 16.60
CA VAL A 375 -0.73 -26.51 16.17
C VAL A 375 -1.48 -26.54 14.84
N THR A 376 -0.83 -27.02 13.78
CA THR A 376 -1.42 -27.03 12.44
C THR A 376 -2.13 -28.33 12.09
N GLY A 377 -1.80 -29.43 12.78
CA GLY A 377 -2.43 -30.73 12.53
C GLY A 377 -1.61 -31.90 13.05
N VAL A 378 -1.86 -33.08 12.49
CA VAL A 378 -1.12 -34.30 12.79
C VAL A 378 0.20 -34.33 12.01
N SER A 379 1.25 -34.91 12.61
CA SER A 379 2.54 -35.05 11.94
C SER A 379 2.44 -35.95 10.70
N LYS A 380 3.06 -35.52 9.59
CA LYS A 380 3.08 -36.28 8.33
C LYS A 380 3.78 -37.65 8.44
N LYS A 381 4.72 -37.78 9.39
CA LYS A 381 5.52 -39.01 9.56
C LYS A 381 4.97 -39.95 10.62
N ASP A 382 4.25 -39.42 11.60
CA ASP A 382 3.75 -40.19 12.74
C ASP A 382 2.38 -39.67 13.15
N ALA A 383 1.34 -40.49 12.94
CA ALA A 383 -0.03 -40.13 13.26
C ALA A 383 -0.30 -39.99 14.76
N SER A 384 0.61 -40.45 15.62
CA SER A 384 0.52 -40.30 17.08
C SER A 384 1.06 -38.96 17.60
N GLN A 385 1.71 -38.18 16.74
CA GLN A 385 2.26 -36.88 17.10
C GLN A 385 1.51 -35.75 16.40
N LEU A 386 1.42 -34.60 17.07
CA LEU A 386 0.97 -33.36 16.47
C LEU A 386 2.16 -32.60 15.88
N ALA A 387 1.87 -31.76 14.90
CA ALA A 387 2.80 -30.82 14.31
C ALA A 387 2.30 -29.39 14.57
N GLY A 388 3.19 -28.54 15.05
CA GLY A 388 2.96 -27.11 15.20
C GLY A 388 4.09 -26.28 14.64
N ARG A 389 3.82 -24.99 14.42
CA ARG A 389 4.80 -24.02 13.90
C ARG A 389 5.19 -23.00 14.96
N THR A 390 6.49 -22.80 15.12
CA THR A 390 7.10 -21.72 15.91
C THR A 390 6.98 -20.38 15.18
N GLU A 391 7.37 -19.29 15.85
CA GLU A 391 7.39 -17.95 15.25
C GLU A 391 8.39 -17.82 14.09
N ASN A 392 9.56 -18.46 14.21
CA ASN A 392 10.51 -18.62 13.10
C ASN A 392 10.11 -19.71 12.08
N ASN A 393 8.82 -20.10 12.07
CA ASN A 393 8.20 -20.96 11.06
C ASN A 393 8.78 -22.39 10.99
N ARG A 394 9.47 -22.84 12.04
CA ARG A 394 9.98 -24.22 12.16
C ARG A 394 8.88 -25.16 12.63
N VAL A 395 8.88 -26.36 12.08
CA VAL A 395 7.94 -27.41 12.47
C VAL A 395 8.47 -28.12 13.72
N VAL A 396 7.67 -28.13 14.78
CA VAL A 396 7.94 -28.91 15.99
C VAL A 396 6.91 -30.04 16.06
N ASN A 397 7.40 -31.27 16.22
CA ASN A 397 6.56 -32.44 16.45
C ASN A 397 6.56 -32.81 17.94
N PHE A 398 5.38 -33.01 18.51
CA PHE A 398 5.23 -33.35 19.93
C PHE A 398 4.05 -34.29 20.15
N THR A 399 4.01 -34.96 21.29
CA THR A 399 2.88 -35.84 21.66
C THR A 399 1.81 -35.01 22.37
N GLY A 400 0.56 -35.09 21.94
CA GLY A 400 -0.56 -34.32 22.50
C GLY A 400 -1.92 -34.81 22.00
N ASP A 401 -3.00 -34.26 22.56
CA ASP A 401 -4.38 -34.53 22.12
C ASP A 401 -4.69 -33.81 20.80
N GLN A 402 -5.39 -34.47 19.87
CA GLN A 402 -5.82 -33.89 18.59
C GLN A 402 -6.76 -32.69 18.76
N ASN A 403 -7.42 -32.56 19.91
CA ASN A 403 -8.22 -31.37 20.23
C ASN A 403 -7.40 -30.07 20.30
N LEU A 404 -6.07 -30.16 20.32
CA LEU A 404 -5.17 -29.00 20.31
C LEU A 404 -4.95 -28.41 18.92
N VAL A 405 -5.44 -29.05 17.84
CA VAL A 405 -5.29 -28.51 16.48
C VAL A 405 -6.01 -27.17 16.36
N GLY A 406 -5.26 -26.16 15.92
CA GLY A 406 -5.71 -24.76 15.84
C GLY A 406 -5.43 -23.91 17.08
N GLU A 407 -4.96 -24.52 18.17
CA GLU A 407 -4.63 -23.81 19.40
C GLU A 407 -3.14 -23.49 19.52
N PHE A 408 -2.84 -22.53 20.40
CA PHE A 408 -1.49 -22.25 20.84
C PHE A 408 -1.09 -23.12 22.02
N VAL A 409 0.07 -23.76 21.92
CA VAL A 409 0.61 -24.61 22.99
C VAL A 409 2.06 -24.24 23.27
N GLU A 410 2.46 -24.28 24.54
CA GLU A 410 3.87 -24.20 24.92
C GLU A 410 4.51 -25.59 24.88
N VAL A 411 5.63 -25.68 24.17
CA VAL A 411 6.40 -26.91 24.03
C VAL A 411 7.85 -26.63 24.36
N VAL A 412 8.45 -27.49 25.18
CA VAL A 412 9.90 -27.50 25.39
C VAL A 412 10.52 -28.30 24.25
N VAL A 413 11.40 -27.68 23.48
CA VAL A 413 12.13 -28.37 22.40
C VAL A 413 13.16 -29.31 23.04
N THR A 414 13.11 -30.59 22.70
CA THR A 414 13.98 -31.62 23.28
C THR A 414 15.09 -32.06 22.33
N GLU A 415 14.85 -31.97 21.02
CA GLU A 415 15.79 -32.46 20.00
C GLU A 415 15.66 -31.64 18.71
N ALA A 416 16.80 -31.30 18.12
CA ALA A 416 16.88 -30.71 16.79
C ALA A 416 17.13 -31.82 15.75
N LEU A 417 16.23 -31.94 14.76
CA LEU A 417 16.37 -32.83 13.61
C LEU A 417 16.70 -32.01 12.35
N PRO A 418 17.18 -32.63 11.26
CA PRO A 418 17.67 -31.88 10.09
C PRO A 418 16.67 -30.89 9.45
N ASN A 419 15.36 -31.13 9.57
CA ASN A 419 14.32 -30.29 8.96
C ASN A 419 13.14 -29.99 9.89
N SER A 420 13.26 -30.33 11.18
CA SER A 420 12.19 -30.18 12.16
C SER A 420 12.75 -30.25 13.56
N LEU A 421 11.98 -29.80 14.53
CA LEU A 421 12.27 -29.96 15.94
C LEU A 421 11.35 -31.05 16.52
N ARG A 422 11.77 -31.65 17.62
CA ARG A 422 10.92 -32.47 18.47
C ARG A 422 10.83 -31.83 19.83
N GLY A 423 9.67 -31.92 20.46
CA GLY A 423 9.48 -31.38 21.79
C GLY A 423 8.44 -32.16 22.59
N GLU A 424 8.28 -31.72 23.83
CA GLU A 424 7.29 -32.23 24.77
C GLU A 424 6.46 -31.05 25.29
N GLN A 425 5.15 -31.26 25.40
CA GLN A 425 4.24 -30.22 25.90
C GLN A 425 4.65 -29.80 27.32
N ALA A 426 4.78 -28.50 27.54
CA ALA A 426 5.02 -27.98 28.87
C ALA A 426 3.75 -28.16 29.70
N LEU A 427 3.78 -29.10 30.67
CA LEU A 427 2.70 -29.26 31.65
C LEU A 427 2.85 -28.15 32.71
N GLU A 428 2.02 -27.11 32.63
CA GLU A 428 1.85 -26.17 33.73
C GLU A 428 0.98 -26.81 34.82
N ALA A 429 1.60 -27.28 35.90
CA ALA A 429 0.92 -27.36 37.19
C ALA A 429 0.83 -25.95 37.75
N GLN A 430 -0.30 -25.27 37.57
CA GLN A 430 -0.49 -23.94 38.15
C GLN A 430 -0.34 -24.00 39.68
N PRO A 431 0.57 -23.22 40.31
CA PRO A 431 0.43 -22.90 41.72
C PRO A 431 -0.80 -22.01 41.90
N ALA A 432 -1.46 -22.10 43.06
CA ALA A 432 -2.60 -21.26 43.42
C ALA A 432 -2.22 -19.77 43.27
N VAL A 433 -2.90 -19.05 42.38
CA VAL A 433 -2.50 -17.74 41.85
C VAL A 433 -2.94 -16.60 42.78
N GLU A 434 -2.10 -15.56 42.86
CA GLU A 434 -2.34 -14.25 43.48
C GLU A 434 -3.40 -13.41 42.73
N ALA A 435 -4.05 -12.50 43.45
CA ALA A 435 -5.07 -11.59 42.94
C ALA A 435 -4.46 -10.37 42.24
N GLY A 436 -4.52 -10.28 40.91
CA GLY A 436 -4.06 -9.12 40.14
C GLY A 436 -4.83 -8.90 38.84
N GLU A 437 -4.75 -7.70 38.26
CA GLU A 437 -5.58 -7.21 37.13
C GLU A 437 -5.47 -8.00 35.81
N LYS A 438 -4.53 -8.95 35.67
CA LYS A 438 -4.47 -9.89 34.53
C LYS A 438 -5.40 -11.09 34.71
N LEU A 439 -6.65 -10.82 35.08
CA LEU A 439 -7.70 -11.83 35.10
C LEU A 439 -8.20 -12.07 33.67
N GLY A 440 -7.55 -13.01 32.98
CA GLY A 440 -8.12 -13.70 31.84
C GLY A 440 -9.38 -14.49 32.21
N PHE A 441 -10.06 -15.02 31.20
CA PHE A 441 -11.34 -15.73 31.28
C PHE A 441 -11.35 -16.90 32.29
N LEU A 442 -11.72 -16.62 33.55
CA LEU A 442 -12.36 -17.62 34.41
C LEU A 442 -13.73 -17.99 33.81
N PRO A 443 -14.21 -19.24 33.92
CA PRO A 443 -15.62 -19.54 33.64
C PRO A 443 -16.50 -18.91 34.72
N GLY A 444 -17.55 -18.18 34.33
CA GLY A 444 -18.46 -17.48 35.23
C GLY A 444 -18.87 -16.11 34.70
N ASP A 445 -19.95 -15.54 35.25
CA ASP A 445 -20.33 -14.16 34.95
C ASP A 445 -19.39 -13.15 35.63
N LEU A 446 -19.42 -11.89 35.19
CA LEU A 446 -18.55 -10.83 35.69
C LEU A 446 -18.70 -10.63 37.22
N ALA A 447 -19.92 -10.83 37.75
CA ALA A 447 -20.17 -10.72 39.18
C ALA A 447 -19.45 -11.86 39.93
N GLN A 448 -19.55 -13.10 39.46
CA GLN A 448 -18.86 -14.26 40.06
C GLN A 448 -17.33 -14.13 40.08
N LYS A 449 -16.76 -13.40 39.12
CA LYS A 449 -15.31 -13.15 39.05
C LYS A 449 -14.84 -12.07 40.02
N ILE A 450 -15.68 -11.07 40.27
CA ILE A 450 -15.30 -9.86 41.02
C ILE A 450 -15.75 -9.96 42.49
N ASP A 451 -16.89 -10.61 42.76
CA ASP A 451 -17.50 -10.73 44.10
C ASP A 451 -16.55 -11.27 45.19
N PRO A 452 -15.66 -12.25 44.92
CA PRO A 452 -14.68 -12.71 45.91
C PRO A 452 -13.71 -11.62 46.37
N TYR A 453 -13.33 -10.70 45.48
CA TYR A 453 -12.41 -9.60 45.76
C TYR A 453 -13.10 -8.40 46.40
N LEU A 454 -14.39 -8.20 46.12
CA LEU A 454 -15.21 -7.15 46.72
C LEU A 454 -15.82 -7.55 48.07
N ARG A 455 -15.61 -8.79 48.50
CA ARG A 455 -16.15 -9.33 49.75
C ARG A 455 -15.85 -8.45 50.98
N PRO A 456 -14.62 -7.94 51.19
CA PRO A 456 -14.33 -7.07 52.33
C PRO A 456 -15.12 -5.75 52.30
N LEU A 457 -15.31 -5.17 51.12
CA LEU A 457 -16.08 -3.93 50.95
C LEU A 457 -17.57 -4.16 51.23
N TYR A 458 -18.13 -5.27 50.73
CA TYR A 458 -19.51 -5.64 51.03
C TYR A 458 -19.71 -5.89 52.52
N ASP A 459 -18.79 -6.60 53.18
CA ASP A 459 -18.88 -6.87 54.61
C ASP A 459 -18.82 -5.55 55.43
N ALA A 460 -18.00 -4.58 55.03
CA ALA A 460 -17.97 -3.24 55.65
C ALA A 460 -19.29 -2.46 55.46
N LEU A 461 -19.85 -2.46 54.24
CA LEU A 461 -21.15 -1.83 53.96
C LEU A 461 -22.27 -2.49 54.76
N TYR A 462 -22.25 -3.83 54.86
CA TYR A 462 -23.20 -4.61 55.63
C TYR A 462 -23.13 -4.30 57.12
N GLU A 463 -21.93 -4.09 57.68
CA GLU A 463 -21.73 -3.67 59.06
C GLU A 463 -22.29 -2.25 59.31
N MET A 464 -22.02 -1.31 58.40
CA MET A 464 -22.42 0.10 58.57
C MET A 464 -23.93 0.35 58.39
N MET A 465 -24.57 -0.33 57.44
CA MET A 465 -25.92 0.02 56.97
C MET A 465 -26.94 -1.12 57.10
N GLY A 466 -26.49 -2.33 57.42
CA GLY A 466 -27.29 -3.55 57.48
C GLY A 466 -27.51 -4.20 56.10
N ILE A 467 -27.44 -5.53 56.06
CA ILE A 467 -27.48 -6.35 54.83
C ILE A 467 -28.70 -6.00 53.97
N GLU A 468 -29.91 -6.02 54.53
CA GLU A 468 -31.16 -5.77 53.77
C GLU A 468 -31.18 -4.40 53.07
N ARG A 469 -30.56 -3.39 53.68
CA ARG A 469 -30.56 -2.02 53.16
C ARG A 469 -29.52 -1.85 52.05
N VAL A 470 -28.34 -2.45 52.21
CA VAL A 470 -27.29 -2.46 51.19
C VAL A 470 -27.76 -3.21 49.96
N THR A 471 -28.31 -4.42 50.11
CA THR A 471 -28.84 -5.21 48.99
C THR A 471 -29.91 -4.43 48.22
N LYS A 472 -30.85 -3.78 48.93
CA LYS A 472 -31.89 -2.94 48.30
C LYS A 472 -31.35 -1.69 47.60
N PHE A 473 -30.25 -1.12 48.08
CA PHE A 473 -29.62 0.06 47.46
C PHE A 473 -28.80 -0.32 46.23
N ILE A 474 -28.15 -1.49 46.24
CA ILE A 474 -27.47 -2.06 45.06
C ILE A 474 -28.51 -2.41 43.98
N GLU A 475 -29.60 -3.11 44.33
CA GLU A 475 -30.68 -3.45 43.38
C GLU A 475 -31.33 -2.21 42.73
N ARG A 476 -31.30 -1.06 43.42
CA ARG A 476 -31.84 0.21 42.93
C ARG A 476 -30.79 1.09 42.23
N ASN A 477 -29.57 0.60 42.03
CA ASN A 477 -28.42 1.35 41.49
C ASN A 477 -28.14 2.66 42.25
N ILE A 478 -28.42 2.68 43.56
CA ILE A 478 -28.06 3.80 44.44
C ILE A 478 -26.62 3.66 44.92
N ILE A 479 -26.18 2.42 45.15
CA ILE A 479 -24.78 2.07 45.43
C ILE A 479 -24.32 1.19 44.27
N GLU A 480 -23.26 1.61 43.60
CA GLU A 480 -22.60 0.88 42.52
C GLU A 480 -21.16 0.58 42.97
N VAL A 481 -20.76 -0.69 42.92
CA VAL A 481 -19.38 -1.12 43.15
C VAL A 481 -18.91 -1.77 41.85
N ALA A 482 -17.88 -1.18 41.23
CA ALA A 482 -17.40 -1.63 39.93
C ALA A 482 -15.87 -1.45 39.83
N PRO A 483 -15.19 -2.27 39.02
CA PRO A 483 -13.78 -2.04 38.69
C PRO A 483 -13.57 -0.70 37.99
N LEU A 484 -12.38 -0.09 38.18
CA LEU A 484 -12.05 1.20 37.59
C LEU A 484 -12.21 1.25 36.06
N ALA A 485 -11.96 0.13 35.36
CA ALA A 485 -12.11 0.01 33.91
C ALA A 485 -13.54 0.34 33.42
N TYR A 486 -14.57 0.12 34.24
CA TYR A 486 -15.97 0.43 33.90
C TYR A 486 -16.28 1.93 33.84
N MET A 487 -15.32 2.79 34.18
CA MET A 487 -15.45 4.24 34.05
C MET A 487 -15.13 4.75 32.64
N ARG A 488 -14.54 3.92 31.76
CA ARG A 488 -14.28 4.31 30.37
C ARG A 488 -15.58 4.66 29.65
N GLY A 489 -15.66 5.89 29.12
CA GLY A 489 -16.84 6.39 28.39
C GLY A 489 -18.00 6.90 29.27
N ARG A 490 -17.85 6.94 30.59
CA ARG A 490 -18.88 7.47 31.51
C ARG A 490 -18.41 8.76 32.18
N THR A 491 -19.32 9.70 32.41
CA THR A 491 -19.08 10.88 33.26
C THR A 491 -20.05 10.82 34.45
N LEU A 492 -19.51 10.81 35.67
CA LEU A 492 -20.29 10.65 36.89
C LEU A 492 -20.66 12.02 37.46
N ASN A 493 -21.87 12.50 37.16
CA ASN A 493 -22.42 13.76 37.69
C ASN A 493 -23.27 13.49 38.95
N ASN A 494 -23.24 14.41 39.92
CA ASN A 494 -23.98 14.34 41.18
C ASN A 494 -23.78 13.03 41.98
N ALA A 495 -22.56 12.51 41.99
CA ALA A 495 -22.20 11.23 42.63
C ALA A 495 -21.18 11.41 43.77
N PHE A 496 -21.23 10.54 44.77
CA PHE A 496 -20.16 10.40 45.75
C PHE A 496 -19.33 9.16 45.39
N ILE A 497 -18.06 9.35 45.06
CA ILE A 497 -17.20 8.35 44.45
C ILE A 497 -16.06 8.04 45.44
N ILE A 498 -15.79 6.77 45.69
CA ILE A 498 -14.65 6.34 46.49
C ILE A 498 -13.75 5.50 45.57
N LEU A 499 -12.51 5.94 45.40
CA LEU A 499 -11.46 5.17 44.73
C LEU A 499 -10.54 4.60 45.81
N ASP A 500 -10.65 3.29 46.03
CA ASP A 500 -9.86 2.57 47.03
C ASP A 500 -8.62 1.92 46.43
N GLU A 501 -7.60 1.69 47.26
CA GLU A 501 -6.29 1.13 46.85
C GLU A 501 -5.65 1.89 45.66
N SER A 502 -5.82 3.21 45.61
CA SER A 502 -5.43 4.04 44.47
C SER A 502 -3.93 4.08 44.19
N GLN A 503 -3.09 3.65 45.14
CA GLN A 503 -1.64 3.51 44.90
C GLN A 503 -1.34 2.48 43.81
N ASN A 504 -2.25 1.54 43.58
CA ASN A 504 -2.14 0.51 42.55
C ASN A 504 -2.69 0.95 41.18
N THR A 505 -3.06 2.23 41.03
CA THR A 505 -3.42 2.78 39.73
C THR A 505 -2.19 3.18 38.93
N THR A 506 -2.20 2.96 37.62
CA THR A 506 -1.24 3.58 36.70
C THR A 506 -1.55 5.07 36.50
N VAL A 507 -0.58 5.84 36.00
CA VAL A 507 -0.77 7.27 35.67
C VAL A 507 -1.95 7.47 34.71
N ALA A 508 -2.09 6.61 33.69
CA ALA A 508 -3.20 6.69 32.74
C ALA A 508 -4.56 6.40 33.41
N GLN A 509 -4.62 5.41 34.30
CA GLN A 509 -5.84 5.07 35.04
C GLN A 509 -6.27 6.20 35.99
N MET A 510 -5.32 6.84 36.68
CA MET A 510 -5.60 7.98 37.55
C MET A 510 -6.10 9.20 36.75
N LYS A 511 -5.46 9.52 35.62
CA LYS A 511 -5.92 10.61 34.73
C LYS A 511 -7.31 10.33 34.15
N MET A 512 -7.55 9.09 33.75
CA MET A 512 -8.88 8.66 33.33
C MET A 512 -9.90 8.86 34.45
N PHE A 513 -9.61 8.45 35.68
CA PHE A 513 -10.52 8.64 36.82
C PHE A 513 -10.88 10.12 37.02
N LEU A 514 -9.87 10.99 37.11
CA LEU A 514 -10.03 12.41 37.38
C LEU A 514 -10.84 13.13 36.29
N THR A 515 -10.63 12.78 35.02
CA THR A 515 -11.35 13.38 33.88
C THR A 515 -12.82 12.94 33.76
N ARG A 516 -13.24 11.90 34.51
CA ARG A 516 -14.62 11.40 34.51
C ARG A 516 -15.44 11.85 35.72
N ILE A 517 -14.84 12.58 36.66
CA ILE A 517 -15.57 13.22 37.75
C ILE A 517 -16.39 14.38 37.17
N GLY A 518 -17.70 14.17 37.08
CA GLY A 518 -18.64 15.13 36.55
C GLY A 518 -19.04 16.22 37.53
N PHE A 519 -19.89 17.13 37.08
CA PHE A 519 -20.40 18.24 37.87
C PHE A 519 -21.22 17.76 39.08
N GLY A 520 -21.06 18.44 40.23
CA GLY A 520 -21.80 18.14 41.45
C GLY A 520 -21.35 16.88 42.19
N SER A 521 -20.27 16.23 41.74
CA SER A 521 -19.74 15.01 42.34
C SER A 521 -18.64 15.30 43.36
N THR A 522 -18.48 14.41 44.32
CA THR A 522 -17.38 14.42 45.30
C THR A 522 -16.63 13.10 45.20
N ALA A 523 -15.31 13.16 45.04
CA ALA A 523 -14.47 11.97 45.02
C ALA A 523 -13.57 11.91 46.25
N VAL A 524 -13.46 10.73 46.85
CA VAL A 524 -12.54 10.40 47.94
C VAL A 524 -11.57 9.36 47.40
N ILE A 525 -10.27 9.66 47.48
CA ILE A 525 -9.21 8.79 46.98
C ILE A 525 -8.45 8.25 48.20
N THR A 526 -8.42 6.94 48.36
CA THR A 526 -7.74 6.24 49.46
C THR A 526 -6.64 5.34 48.90
N GLY A 527 -5.54 5.18 49.63
CA GLY A 527 -4.43 4.33 49.25
C GLY A 527 -3.24 4.48 50.19
N ASP A 528 -2.43 3.44 50.30
CA ASP A 528 -1.18 3.42 51.08
C ASP A 528 0.02 3.44 50.13
N ILE A 529 0.65 4.60 49.99
CA ILE A 529 1.82 4.79 49.10
C ILE A 529 3.03 3.91 49.44
N THR A 530 3.03 3.22 50.59
CA THR A 530 4.09 2.28 50.96
C THR A 530 3.87 0.86 50.43
N GLN A 531 2.66 0.55 49.93
CA GLN A 531 2.23 -0.78 49.46
C GLN A 531 1.79 -0.71 48.00
N ILE A 532 2.75 -0.56 47.09
CA ILE A 532 2.51 -0.46 45.64
C ILE A 532 2.78 -1.84 45.00
N ASP A 533 1.72 -2.44 44.47
CA ASP A 533 1.71 -3.77 43.83
C ASP A 533 1.81 -3.68 42.30
N LEU A 534 2.30 -2.56 41.77
CA LEU A 534 2.51 -2.35 40.33
C LEU A 534 3.76 -3.10 39.81
N PRO A 535 3.77 -3.51 38.53
CA PRO A 535 4.95 -4.10 37.90
C PRO A 535 6.20 -3.21 38.03
N ARG A 536 7.39 -3.84 38.16
CA ARG A 536 8.66 -3.11 38.32
C ARG A 536 8.88 -2.11 37.17
N GLY A 537 9.03 -0.83 37.53
CA GLY A 537 9.28 0.27 36.60
C GLY A 537 8.07 1.15 36.33
N GLU A 538 6.86 0.70 36.70
CA GLU A 538 5.66 1.53 36.60
C GLU A 538 5.52 2.47 37.79
N ARG A 539 5.23 3.74 37.50
CA ARG A 539 4.99 4.76 38.51
C ARG A 539 3.51 4.74 38.92
N SER A 540 3.26 4.73 40.22
CA SER A 540 1.90 4.89 40.76
C SER A 540 1.30 6.22 40.33
N GLY A 541 0.09 6.17 39.78
CA GLY A 541 -0.71 7.31 39.37
C GLY A 541 -1.05 8.22 40.55
N LEU A 542 -1.31 7.66 41.72
CA LEU A 542 -1.55 8.41 42.95
C LEU A 542 -0.33 9.26 43.35
N VAL A 543 0.86 8.65 43.36
CA VAL A 543 2.11 9.33 43.71
C VAL A 543 2.42 10.45 42.70
N ASN A 544 2.21 10.18 41.42
CA ASN A 544 2.46 11.14 40.35
C ASN A 544 1.56 12.39 40.46
N GLU A 545 0.27 12.21 40.74
CA GLU A 545 -0.66 13.35 40.86
C GLU A 545 -0.50 14.10 42.19
N MET A 546 -0.12 13.43 43.28
CA MET A 546 0.21 14.11 44.55
C MET A 546 1.40 15.08 44.38
N GLU A 547 2.44 14.67 43.66
CA GLU A 547 3.58 15.55 43.35
C GLU A 547 3.18 16.70 42.40
N ALA A 548 2.34 16.45 41.40
CA ALA A 548 1.86 17.47 40.47
C ALA A 548 1.01 18.55 41.18
N ILE A 549 0.21 18.15 42.19
CA ILE A 549 -0.60 19.06 42.99
C ILE A 549 0.26 19.86 43.98
N GLU A 550 1.29 19.26 44.59
CA GLU A 550 2.24 19.98 45.46
C GLU A 550 3.07 21.04 44.70
N ILE A 551 3.46 20.76 43.45
CA ILE A 551 4.18 21.72 42.59
C ILE A 551 3.27 22.90 42.17
N GLN A 552 1.95 22.68 42.03
CA GLN A 552 1.00 23.72 41.62
C GLN A 552 0.63 24.75 42.70
N VAL A 553 0.85 24.44 44.00
CA VAL A 553 0.52 25.37 45.10
C VAL A 553 1.65 26.38 45.36
N LEU A 554 2.88 26.10 44.91
CA LEU A 554 4.07 26.89 45.26
C LEU A 554 4.57 27.86 44.18
N GLN A 555 4.05 27.84 42.94
CA GLN A 555 4.61 28.63 41.83
C GLN A 555 3.62 29.48 41.01
N ARG A 556 2.46 29.88 41.57
CA ARG A 556 1.44 30.62 40.79
C ARG A 556 1.35 32.13 41.08
N GLY A 557 1.91 32.92 40.15
CA GLY A 557 1.45 34.27 39.81
C GLY A 557 0.89 34.28 38.39
N VAL A 558 -0.44 34.18 38.26
CA VAL A 558 -1.23 33.84 37.05
C VAL A 558 -1.22 34.89 35.93
N ARG A 559 -0.45 35.99 36.03
CA ARG A 559 -0.62 37.14 35.13
C ARG A 559 0.33 37.22 33.94
N GLU A 560 1.43 36.47 33.95
CA GLU A 560 2.43 36.50 32.87
C GLU A 560 2.33 35.29 31.92
N TRP A 561 1.73 34.18 32.36
CA TRP A 561 1.56 32.97 31.54
C TRP A 561 0.51 33.11 30.42
N LEU A 562 -0.45 34.04 30.54
CA LEU A 562 -1.48 34.23 29.53
C LEU A 562 -1.00 34.97 28.27
N THR A 563 0.25 35.43 28.24
CA THR A 563 0.79 36.22 27.12
C THR A 563 1.67 35.42 26.15
N ASP A 564 2.26 34.29 26.57
CA ASP A 564 3.24 33.56 25.75
C ASP A 564 2.74 32.18 25.26
N LEU A 565 1.42 31.93 25.31
CA LEU A 565 0.82 30.70 24.76
C LEU A 565 -0.09 30.94 23.55
N PHE A 566 0.00 32.12 22.95
CA PHE A 566 -0.62 32.48 21.67
C PHE A 566 0.42 33.21 20.80
N SER A 567 1.31 32.43 20.18
CA SER A 567 2.14 32.78 19.02
C SER A 567 2.90 31.50 18.62
N ASP A 568 2.68 30.82 17.50
CA ASP A 568 1.99 31.18 16.26
C ASP A 568 1.30 29.92 15.70
N GLU A 569 -0.03 29.88 15.76
CA GLU A 569 -0.78 29.24 14.67
C GLU A 569 -0.82 30.29 13.56
N PRO A 570 -0.50 29.96 12.30
CA PRO A 570 -0.51 30.96 11.24
C PRO A 570 -1.90 31.61 11.18
N GLU A 571 -1.95 32.92 11.40
CA GLU A 571 -3.22 33.65 11.44
C GLU A 571 -3.81 33.80 10.03
N ASP A 572 -2.97 33.67 9.01
CA ASP A 572 -3.36 33.72 7.61
C ASP A 572 -2.59 32.73 6.71
N LEU A 573 -3.12 32.56 5.49
CA LEU A 573 -2.58 31.66 4.47
C LEU A 573 -1.14 32.07 4.07
N SER A 574 -0.77 33.35 4.18
CA SER A 574 0.56 33.84 3.78
C SER A 574 1.62 33.38 4.77
N GLU A 575 1.31 33.42 6.08
CA GLU A 575 2.18 32.94 7.14
C GLU A 575 2.38 31.42 7.07
N LEU A 576 1.31 30.66 6.77
CA LEU A 576 1.40 29.22 6.49
C LEU A 576 2.27 28.93 5.26
N MET A 577 2.15 29.74 4.20
CA MET A 577 2.97 29.60 2.99
C MET A 577 4.46 29.90 3.25
N GLU A 578 4.80 30.84 4.12
CA GLU A 578 6.20 31.10 4.51
C GLU A 578 6.79 29.93 5.30
N ILE A 579 6.04 29.36 6.25
CA ILE A 579 6.46 28.18 7.02
C ILE A 579 6.73 26.98 6.08
N LEU A 580 5.85 26.74 5.12
CA LEU A 580 6.01 25.66 4.13
C LEU A 580 7.23 25.89 3.21
N ARG A 581 7.53 27.14 2.84
CA ARG A 581 8.75 27.50 2.08
C ARG A 581 10.02 27.35 2.92
N GLU A 582 9.99 27.63 4.21
CA GLU A 582 11.15 27.39 5.08
C GLU A 582 11.42 25.89 5.26
N ALA A 583 10.38 25.07 5.36
CA ALA A 583 10.51 23.61 5.42
C ALA A 583 11.07 23.03 4.11
N ALA A 584 10.67 23.58 2.95
CA ALA A 584 11.24 23.29 1.64
C ALA A 584 12.77 23.52 1.58
N ASN A 585 13.20 24.70 2.04
CA ASN A 585 14.61 25.10 2.05
C ASN A 585 15.47 24.21 2.97
N ARG A 586 14.85 23.49 3.91
CA ARG A 586 15.49 22.48 4.76
C ARG A 586 15.43 21.06 4.17
N GLN A 587 15.02 20.92 2.91
CA GLN A 587 14.85 19.66 2.18
C GLN A 587 13.86 18.69 2.83
N MET A 588 12.85 19.22 3.54
CA MET A 588 11.79 18.39 4.14
C MET A 588 10.70 18.00 3.14
N PHE A 589 10.61 18.72 2.01
CA PHE A 589 9.72 18.45 0.88
C PHE A 589 10.52 18.60 -0.42
N ASP A 590 10.13 17.86 -1.47
CA ASP A 590 10.58 18.14 -2.83
C ASP A 590 9.83 19.36 -3.41
N ASP A 591 10.44 20.02 -4.39
CA ASP A 591 9.87 21.23 -5.01
C ASP A 591 8.54 20.96 -5.73
N GLU A 592 8.31 19.70 -6.13
CA GLU A 592 7.11 19.26 -6.83
C GLU A 592 5.91 19.11 -5.88
N ALA A 593 6.08 18.45 -4.73
CA ALA A 593 5.06 18.36 -3.69
C ALA A 593 4.68 19.75 -3.16
N LEU A 594 5.63 20.67 -3.05
CA LEU A 594 5.33 22.06 -2.68
C LEU A 594 4.49 22.77 -3.72
N ASN A 595 4.75 22.57 -5.01
CA ASN A 595 3.93 23.16 -6.07
C ASN A 595 2.50 22.62 -6.01
N ILE A 596 2.34 21.30 -5.77
CA ILE A 596 1.03 20.67 -5.59
C ILE A 596 0.28 21.25 -4.38
N ILE A 597 0.96 21.39 -3.25
CA ILE A 597 0.37 21.97 -2.03
C ILE A 597 -0.05 23.43 -2.27
N PHE A 598 0.79 24.23 -2.92
CA PHE A 598 0.44 25.62 -3.23
C PHE A 598 -0.69 25.71 -4.25
N GLY A 599 -0.71 24.87 -5.28
CA GLY A 599 -1.79 24.79 -6.26
C GLY A 599 -3.12 24.40 -5.61
N ALA A 600 -3.11 23.40 -4.73
CA ALA A 600 -4.29 22.98 -3.98
C ALA A 600 -4.87 24.09 -3.08
N LEU A 601 -4.01 24.87 -2.42
CA LEU A 601 -4.43 26.02 -1.63
C LEU A 601 -4.99 27.14 -2.51
N HIS A 602 -4.40 27.38 -3.68
CA HIS A 602 -4.81 28.45 -4.60
C HIS A 602 -6.17 28.18 -5.26
N VAL A 603 -6.46 26.92 -5.62
CA VAL A 603 -7.75 26.51 -6.21
C VAL A 603 -8.95 26.84 -5.30
N GLY A 604 -8.73 26.94 -3.98
CA GLY A 604 -9.77 27.35 -3.01
C GLY A 604 -10.31 28.77 -3.22
N ASP A 605 -9.50 29.67 -3.79
CA ASP A 605 -9.81 31.09 -3.98
C ASP A 605 -10.19 31.46 -5.42
N MET A 606 -9.97 30.53 -6.37
CA MET A 606 -10.25 30.72 -7.79
C MET A 606 -11.70 30.42 -8.17
N HIS A 607 -12.13 31.02 -9.28
CA HIS A 607 -13.44 30.87 -9.89
C HIS A 607 -13.35 30.33 -11.32
N ALA A 608 -14.45 29.81 -11.86
CA ALA A 608 -14.54 29.27 -13.21
C ALA A 608 -14.05 30.26 -14.28
N ARG A 609 -14.34 31.56 -14.14
CA ARG A 609 -13.85 32.60 -15.05
C ARG A 609 -12.33 32.72 -15.13
N ASP A 610 -11.62 32.29 -14.10
CA ASP A 610 -10.17 32.50 -13.97
C ASP A 610 -9.40 31.46 -14.81
N ILE A 611 -10.04 30.34 -15.18
CA ILE A 611 -9.42 29.24 -15.95
C ILE A 611 -10.21 28.85 -17.21
N MET A 612 -11.39 29.41 -17.44
CA MET A 612 -12.25 28.98 -18.55
C MET A 612 -11.60 29.20 -19.92
N ILE A 613 -11.81 28.24 -20.82
CA ILE A 613 -11.54 28.39 -22.25
C ILE A 613 -12.53 29.44 -22.79
N PRO A 614 -12.06 30.60 -23.27
CA PRO A 614 -12.95 31.68 -23.69
C PRO A 614 -13.77 31.28 -24.92
N ARG A 615 -14.97 31.86 -25.07
CA ARG A 615 -15.89 31.63 -26.20
C ARG A 615 -15.21 31.66 -27.58
N SER A 616 -14.26 32.56 -27.79
CA SER A 616 -13.53 32.69 -29.07
C SER A 616 -12.65 31.50 -29.42
N SER A 617 -12.28 30.70 -28.41
CA SER A 617 -11.37 29.56 -28.51
C SER A 617 -12.10 28.22 -28.38
N LEU A 618 -13.43 28.23 -28.25
CA LEU A 618 -14.22 27.00 -28.19
C LEU A 618 -14.31 26.37 -29.58
N VAL A 619 -13.84 25.13 -29.68
CA VAL A 619 -14.11 24.26 -30.84
C VAL A 619 -15.49 23.64 -30.66
N VAL A 620 -16.46 24.09 -31.46
CA VAL A 620 -17.86 23.64 -31.38
C VAL A 620 -18.26 22.88 -32.65
N VAL A 621 -19.26 22.01 -32.52
CA VAL A 621 -19.83 21.23 -33.62
C VAL A 621 -21.32 21.49 -33.74
N ARG A 622 -21.89 21.45 -34.93
CA ARG A 622 -23.33 21.74 -35.14
C ARG A 622 -24.16 20.47 -35.15
N GLU A 623 -25.41 20.57 -34.69
CA GLU A 623 -26.36 19.44 -34.70
C GLU A 623 -26.64 18.89 -36.11
N ASP A 624 -26.58 19.74 -37.13
CA ASP A 624 -26.88 19.41 -38.53
C ASP A 624 -25.66 18.98 -39.37
N GLN A 625 -24.46 18.88 -38.76
CA GLN A 625 -23.25 18.48 -39.48
C GLN A 625 -23.23 16.99 -39.82
N GLU A 626 -22.88 16.69 -41.07
CA GLU A 626 -22.65 15.32 -41.52
C GLU A 626 -21.26 14.81 -41.05
N PRO A 627 -21.08 13.49 -40.84
CA PRO A 627 -19.81 12.91 -40.41
C PRO A 627 -18.59 13.30 -41.26
N ALA A 628 -18.79 13.52 -42.56
CA ALA A 628 -17.72 13.92 -43.48
C ALA A 628 -17.14 15.31 -43.19
N GLU A 629 -17.94 16.20 -42.59
CA GLU A 629 -17.53 17.55 -42.19
C GLU A 629 -17.11 17.61 -40.72
N LEU A 630 -17.71 16.76 -39.88
CA LEU A 630 -17.45 16.66 -38.45
C LEU A 630 -16.09 16.02 -38.12
N LEU A 631 -15.77 14.88 -38.75
CA LEU A 631 -14.59 14.08 -38.40
C LEU A 631 -13.26 14.84 -38.60
N PRO A 632 -13.06 15.65 -39.67
CA PRO A 632 -11.85 16.46 -39.81
C PRO A 632 -11.64 17.44 -38.65
N ILE A 633 -12.71 18.09 -38.17
CA ILE A 633 -12.63 19.04 -37.04
C ILE A 633 -12.18 18.31 -35.77
N ILE A 634 -12.69 17.10 -35.55
CA ILE A 634 -12.34 16.29 -34.37
C ILE A 634 -10.90 15.79 -34.44
N ILE A 635 -10.46 15.34 -35.62
CA ILE A 635 -9.10 14.86 -35.83
C ILE A 635 -8.08 16.00 -35.68
N GLU A 636 -8.39 17.20 -36.18
CA GLU A 636 -7.46 18.34 -36.14
C GLU A 636 -7.36 19.00 -34.76
N SER A 637 -8.45 19.01 -33.99
CA SER A 637 -8.48 19.64 -32.66
C SER A 637 -8.06 18.71 -31.52
N GLU A 638 -8.05 17.39 -31.75
CA GLU A 638 -7.58 16.37 -30.80
C GLU A 638 -8.29 16.38 -29.43
N HIS A 639 -9.46 17.01 -29.32
CA HIS A 639 -10.21 17.06 -28.07
C HIS A 639 -11.10 15.82 -27.87
N SER A 640 -11.30 15.46 -26.61
CA SER A 640 -12.18 14.34 -26.25
C SER A 640 -13.68 14.70 -26.28
N ARG A 641 -14.02 16.00 -26.13
CA ARG A 641 -15.39 16.48 -25.91
C ARG A 641 -15.63 17.79 -26.64
N TYR A 642 -16.82 17.92 -27.24
CA TYR A 642 -17.18 19.07 -28.06
C TYR A 642 -18.58 19.59 -27.68
N PRO A 643 -18.75 20.89 -27.43
CA PRO A 643 -20.07 21.50 -27.33
C PRO A 643 -20.82 21.39 -28.66
N VAL A 644 -22.08 20.93 -28.60
CA VAL A 644 -22.97 20.82 -29.75
C VAL A 644 -23.93 21.99 -29.76
N VAL A 645 -23.88 22.79 -30.83
CA VAL A 645 -24.66 24.02 -31.01
C VAL A 645 -25.73 23.85 -32.10
N GLY A 646 -26.82 24.61 -31.97
CA GLY A 646 -27.89 24.72 -32.96
C GLY A 646 -27.61 25.84 -33.96
N ASP A 647 -28.51 26.84 -34.02
CA ASP A 647 -28.43 27.94 -34.98
C ASP A 647 -27.32 28.96 -34.64
N ASP A 648 -27.00 29.11 -33.36
CA ASP A 648 -25.94 29.96 -32.84
C ASP A 648 -25.22 29.29 -31.66
N VAL A 649 -24.10 29.89 -31.21
CA VAL A 649 -23.26 29.34 -30.15
C VAL A 649 -23.96 29.34 -28.79
N ASP A 650 -24.95 30.20 -28.58
CA ASP A 650 -25.70 30.29 -27.32
C ASP A 650 -26.84 29.24 -27.28
N ASP A 651 -27.26 28.69 -28.42
CA ASP A 651 -28.20 27.57 -28.55
C ASP A 651 -27.53 26.20 -28.36
N ILE A 652 -27.16 25.88 -27.12
CA ILE A 652 -26.51 24.60 -26.79
C ILE A 652 -27.51 23.46 -26.74
N LYS A 653 -27.24 22.44 -27.55
CA LYS A 653 -27.96 21.16 -27.53
C LYS A 653 -27.36 20.17 -26.55
N GLY A 654 -26.04 20.20 -26.35
CA GLY A 654 -25.36 19.34 -25.40
C GLY A 654 -23.86 19.19 -25.66
N ILE A 655 -23.31 18.04 -25.28
CA ILE A 655 -21.89 17.69 -25.46
C ILE A 655 -21.80 16.38 -26.25
N LEU A 656 -20.93 16.37 -27.25
CA LEU A 656 -20.55 15.18 -28.01
C LEU A 656 -19.22 14.65 -27.46
N HIS A 657 -19.13 13.34 -27.23
CA HIS A 657 -17.84 12.69 -26.97
C HIS A 657 -17.28 12.12 -28.27
N ALA A 658 -16.00 12.38 -28.55
CA ALA A 658 -15.32 11.88 -29.76
C ALA A 658 -15.44 10.35 -29.90
N LYS A 659 -15.33 9.63 -28.77
CA LYS A 659 -15.46 8.16 -28.74
C LYS A 659 -16.84 7.63 -29.16
N ASP A 660 -17.90 8.43 -29.00
CA ASP A 660 -19.26 8.02 -29.38
C ASP A 660 -19.41 7.96 -30.92
N LEU A 661 -18.41 8.46 -31.67
CA LEU A 661 -18.30 8.35 -33.13
C LEU A 661 -17.55 7.09 -33.60
N LEU A 662 -16.89 6.33 -32.71
CA LEU A 662 -16.16 5.11 -33.08
C LEU A 662 -17.01 4.06 -33.81
N PRO A 663 -18.33 3.88 -33.55
CA PRO A 663 -19.17 2.98 -34.33
C PRO A 663 -19.19 3.30 -35.84
N LEU A 664 -18.96 4.56 -36.23
CA LEU A 664 -18.87 4.99 -37.64
C LEU A 664 -17.66 4.39 -38.36
N VAL A 665 -16.65 3.91 -37.64
CA VAL A 665 -15.47 3.25 -38.22
C VAL A 665 -15.81 1.82 -38.69
N LEU A 666 -16.83 1.20 -38.09
CA LEU A 666 -17.22 -0.19 -38.37
C LEU A 666 -18.33 -0.31 -39.42
N GLU A 667 -19.14 0.73 -39.61
CA GLU A 667 -20.27 0.73 -40.54
C GLU A 667 -19.88 1.32 -41.90
N THR A 668 -20.17 0.61 -42.99
CA THR A 668 -19.87 1.06 -44.37
C THR A 668 -20.95 1.98 -44.96
N ASP A 669 -22.07 2.15 -44.26
CA ASP A 669 -23.22 2.96 -44.66
C ASP A 669 -23.54 3.98 -43.57
N HIS A 670 -23.08 5.22 -43.77
CA HIS A 670 -23.20 6.29 -42.78
C HIS A 670 -24.59 6.96 -42.81
N SER A 671 -25.52 6.49 -43.65
CA SER A 671 -26.87 7.08 -43.81
C SER A 671 -27.77 6.92 -42.58
N LYS A 672 -27.37 6.12 -41.60
CA LYS A 672 -28.08 5.89 -40.33
C LYS A 672 -27.56 6.71 -39.17
N PHE A 673 -26.47 7.46 -39.34
CA PHE A 673 -25.94 8.29 -38.26
C PHE A 673 -26.92 9.41 -37.92
N SER A 674 -27.28 9.53 -36.64
CA SER A 674 -28.01 10.68 -36.12
C SER A 674 -27.21 11.31 -34.99
N MET A 675 -26.79 12.57 -35.17
CA MET A 675 -26.11 13.34 -34.14
C MET A 675 -26.92 13.35 -32.82
N LYS A 676 -28.25 13.38 -32.91
CA LYS A 676 -29.17 13.39 -31.76
C LYS A 676 -28.98 12.21 -30.80
N ASP A 677 -28.56 11.06 -31.31
CA ASP A 677 -28.37 9.86 -30.49
C ASP A 677 -27.04 9.89 -29.71
N CYS A 678 -26.13 10.79 -30.08
CA CYS A 678 -24.81 10.97 -29.47
C CYS A 678 -24.71 12.20 -28.57
N ILE A 679 -25.73 13.08 -28.56
CA ILE A 679 -25.72 14.30 -27.73
C ILE A 679 -26.03 13.96 -26.27
N ARG A 680 -25.10 14.31 -25.38
CA ARG A 680 -25.27 14.22 -23.93
C ARG A 680 -25.65 15.58 -23.36
N LYS A 681 -26.38 15.60 -22.24
CA LYS A 681 -26.77 16.85 -21.59
C LYS A 681 -25.54 17.63 -21.11
N ALA A 682 -25.43 18.90 -21.52
CA ALA A 682 -24.38 19.79 -21.04
C ALA A 682 -24.64 20.24 -19.59
N THR A 683 -23.59 20.27 -18.78
CA THR A 683 -23.62 20.90 -17.45
C THR A 683 -23.31 22.38 -17.64
N VAL A 684 -24.14 23.26 -17.07
CA VAL A 684 -24.00 24.71 -17.19
C VAL A 684 -23.73 25.30 -15.80
N ILE A 685 -22.72 26.16 -15.70
CA ILE A 685 -22.26 26.78 -14.46
C ILE A 685 -22.08 28.29 -14.63
N PRO A 686 -22.29 29.11 -13.58
CA PRO A 686 -21.99 30.54 -13.64
C PRO A 686 -20.47 30.79 -13.57
N GLU A 687 -20.01 31.90 -14.16
CA GLU A 687 -18.61 32.38 -14.07
C GLU A 687 -18.07 32.50 -12.64
N SER A 688 -18.95 32.84 -11.69
CA SER A 688 -18.61 33.04 -10.28
C SER A 688 -18.55 31.73 -9.48
N LYS A 689 -18.60 30.56 -10.12
CA LYS A 689 -18.53 29.28 -9.41
C LYS A 689 -17.10 29.03 -8.93
N ARG A 690 -16.91 28.74 -7.65
CA ARG A 690 -15.59 28.42 -7.08
C ARG A 690 -15.07 27.09 -7.60
N LEU A 691 -13.77 27.01 -7.89
CA LEU A 691 -13.16 25.83 -8.50
C LEU A 691 -13.17 24.61 -7.58
N ASN A 692 -12.95 24.78 -6.28
CA ASN A 692 -13.03 23.68 -5.31
C ASN A 692 -14.43 23.01 -5.29
N VAL A 693 -15.50 23.80 -5.40
CA VAL A 693 -16.89 23.30 -5.51
C VAL A 693 -17.12 22.64 -6.86
N LEU A 694 -16.60 23.24 -7.95
CA LEU A 694 -16.71 22.68 -9.29
C LEU A 694 -15.98 21.32 -9.42
N LEU A 695 -14.79 21.18 -8.83
CA LEU A 695 -14.02 19.93 -8.79
C LEU A 695 -14.78 18.82 -8.06
N GLN A 696 -15.39 19.14 -6.91
CA GLN A 696 -16.24 18.19 -6.18
C GLN A 696 -17.45 17.74 -7.01
N GLU A 697 -18.09 18.67 -7.74
CA GLU A 697 -19.21 18.34 -8.61
C GLU A 697 -18.79 17.48 -9.82
N PHE A 698 -17.64 17.75 -10.45
CA PHE A 698 -17.09 16.91 -11.51
C PHE A 698 -16.86 15.47 -11.02
N ARG A 699 -16.25 15.31 -9.84
CA ARG A 699 -16.04 13.99 -9.20
C ARG A 699 -17.36 13.27 -8.88
N ALA A 700 -18.34 13.98 -8.32
CA ALA A 700 -19.62 13.40 -7.90
C ALA A 700 -20.51 13.00 -9.08
N THR A 701 -20.54 13.83 -10.13
CA THR A 701 -21.41 13.61 -11.30
C THR A 701 -20.75 12.78 -12.40
N ARG A 702 -19.44 12.53 -12.29
CA ARG A 702 -18.60 11.92 -13.35
C ARG A 702 -18.69 12.68 -14.68
N ASN A 703 -18.90 14.00 -14.60
CA ASN A 703 -18.83 14.91 -15.73
C ASN A 703 -17.43 15.51 -15.78
N HIS A 704 -16.88 15.69 -16.98
CA HIS A 704 -15.50 16.16 -17.19
C HIS A 704 -15.45 17.51 -17.94
N MET A 705 -16.60 18.10 -18.27
CA MET A 705 -16.71 19.38 -18.95
C MET A 705 -17.99 20.09 -18.52
N ALA A 706 -17.90 21.40 -18.29
CA ALA A 706 -19.03 22.28 -18.02
C ALA A 706 -18.93 23.54 -18.89
N LEU A 707 -20.08 24.06 -19.32
CA LEU A 707 -20.20 25.32 -20.05
C LEU A 707 -20.40 26.45 -19.05
N VAL A 708 -19.62 27.51 -19.21
CA VAL A 708 -19.66 28.69 -18.35
C VAL A 708 -20.57 29.73 -18.99
N VAL A 709 -21.52 30.24 -18.21
CA VAL A 709 -22.46 31.28 -18.63
C VAL A 709 -22.33 32.55 -17.81
N ASP A 710 -22.58 33.68 -18.46
CA ASP A 710 -22.68 34.99 -17.84
C ASP A 710 -24.02 35.20 -17.12
N GLU A 711 -24.20 36.38 -16.53
CA GLU A 711 -25.40 36.79 -15.80
C GLU A 711 -26.66 36.88 -16.68
N TYR A 712 -26.50 36.95 -17.99
CA TYR A 712 -27.57 37.03 -18.98
C TYR A 712 -27.88 35.66 -19.62
N GLY A 713 -27.15 34.61 -19.21
CA GLY A 713 -27.31 33.25 -19.71
C GLY A 713 -26.64 32.99 -21.05
N GLN A 714 -25.73 33.87 -21.49
CA GLN A 714 -24.91 33.68 -22.69
C GLN A 714 -23.65 32.89 -22.35
N ILE A 715 -23.09 32.17 -23.33
CA ILE A 715 -21.88 31.39 -23.10
C ILE A 715 -20.68 32.30 -23.09
N SER A 716 -19.95 32.24 -21.98
CA SER A 716 -18.66 32.89 -21.79
C SER A 716 -17.50 31.97 -22.16
N GLY A 717 -17.67 30.65 -21.97
CA GLY A 717 -16.61 29.68 -22.20
C GLY A 717 -16.97 28.26 -21.78
N ALA A 718 -15.95 27.42 -21.63
CA ALA A 718 -16.05 26.09 -21.05
C ALA A 718 -14.91 25.85 -20.05
N VAL A 719 -15.14 24.97 -19.08
CA VAL A 719 -14.14 24.50 -18.11
C VAL A 719 -14.16 22.99 -18.09
N THR A 720 -13.00 22.37 -18.11
CA THR A 720 -12.82 20.92 -17.99
C THR A 720 -12.27 20.54 -16.61
N ILE A 721 -12.31 19.26 -16.27
CA ILE A 721 -11.70 18.81 -15.00
C ILE A 721 -10.18 18.90 -15.09
N GLU A 722 -9.64 18.69 -16.28
CA GLU A 722 -8.22 18.78 -16.61
C GLU A 722 -7.71 20.22 -16.36
N ASP A 723 -8.43 21.26 -16.80
CA ASP A 723 -8.08 22.67 -16.53
C ASP A 723 -8.00 23.00 -15.03
N VAL A 724 -8.85 22.36 -14.21
CA VAL A 724 -8.86 22.54 -12.76
C VAL A 724 -7.70 21.80 -12.10
N LEU A 725 -7.38 20.59 -12.57
CA LEU A 725 -6.27 19.79 -12.07
C LEU A 725 -4.92 20.41 -12.43
N GLU A 726 -4.81 21.04 -13.60
CA GLU A 726 -3.63 21.78 -14.04
C GLU A 726 -3.27 22.92 -13.08
N GLN A 727 -4.27 23.57 -12.45
CA GLN A 727 -4.00 24.59 -11.42
C GLN A 727 -3.40 24.02 -10.13
N ILE A 728 -3.60 22.72 -9.88
CA ILE A 728 -3.08 22.02 -8.70
C ILE A 728 -1.70 21.42 -9.01
N VAL A 729 -1.61 20.68 -10.11
CA VAL A 729 -0.45 19.84 -10.43
C VAL A 729 0.59 20.60 -11.27
N GLY A 730 0.20 21.69 -11.94
CA GLY A 730 0.99 22.34 -12.99
C GLY A 730 0.77 21.68 -14.35
N ASP A 731 1.54 22.10 -15.37
CA ASP A 731 1.48 21.51 -16.72
C ASP A 731 1.70 19.98 -16.63
N ILE A 732 0.66 19.20 -16.88
CA ILE A 732 0.75 17.74 -17.00
C ILE A 732 1.08 17.44 -18.45
N GLU A 733 2.28 16.92 -18.72
CA GLU A 733 2.68 16.52 -20.09
C GLU A 733 1.82 15.32 -20.55
N ASP A 734 1.20 15.45 -21.73
CA ASP A 734 0.33 14.41 -22.32
C ASP A 734 1.15 13.41 -23.16
N GLU A 735 0.66 12.19 -23.35
CA GLU A 735 1.30 11.15 -24.18
C GLU A 735 1.43 11.55 -25.67
N HIS A 736 0.78 12.66 -26.07
CA HIS A 736 0.85 13.29 -27.37
C HIS A 736 1.83 14.47 -27.46
N ASP A 737 2.49 14.85 -26.36
CA ASP A 737 3.59 15.82 -26.39
C ASP A 737 4.83 15.14 -27.01
N VAL A 738 5.01 15.38 -28.30
CA VAL A 738 6.23 14.99 -29.00
C VAL A 738 7.42 15.67 -28.31
N HIS A 739 8.33 14.86 -27.76
CA HIS A 739 9.65 15.28 -27.32
C HIS A 739 10.34 16.14 -28.39
N ASP A 740 10.23 17.46 -28.25
CA ASP A 740 11.16 18.40 -28.83
C ASP A 740 12.09 18.85 -27.70
N ASP A 741 13.07 17.99 -27.40
CA ASP A 741 14.13 18.19 -26.37
C ASP A 741 14.98 19.45 -26.64
N SER A 742 14.72 20.21 -27.70
CA SER A 742 15.45 21.42 -28.05
C SER A 742 15.08 22.64 -27.19
N GLY A 743 13.93 22.63 -26.51
CA GLY A 743 13.46 23.77 -25.71
C GLY A 743 13.20 25.06 -26.50
N ILE A 744 13.28 25.01 -27.85
CA ILE A 744 13.08 26.13 -28.77
C ILE A 744 12.10 25.68 -29.87
N LYS A 745 10.94 26.33 -29.95
CA LYS A 745 9.93 26.08 -30.98
C LYS A 745 9.76 27.30 -31.87
N GLN A 746 10.04 27.15 -33.16
CA GLN A 746 9.83 28.23 -34.13
C GLN A 746 8.33 28.40 -34.43
N MET A 747 7.82 29.62 -34.27
CA MET A 747 6.42 29.96 -34.55
C MET A 747 6.28 30.69 -35.89
N GLU A 748 7.18 31.66 -36.13
CA GLU A 748 7.26 32.45 -37.36
C GLU A 748 8.74 32.61 -37.77
N PRO A 749 9.06 33.06 -39.00
CA PRO A 749 10.46 33.17 -39.47
C PRO A 749 11.39 33.97 -38.54
N GLN A 750 10.84 34.88 -37.73
CA GLN A 750 11.58 35.72 -36.79
C GLN A 750 11.05 35.61 -35.35
N SER A 751 10.18 34.64 -35.04
CA SER A 751 9.55 34.49 -33.72
C SER A 751 9.62 33.06 -33.22
N PHE A 752 10.15 32.89 -32.01
CA PHE A 752 10.41 31.60 -31.38
C PHE A 752 9.81 31.56 -29.98
N HIS A 753 9.25 30.44 -29.58
CA HIS A 753 8.92 30.15 -28.19
C HIS A 753 10.09 29.39 -27.57
N VAL A 754 10.64 29.90 -26.48
CA VAL A 754 11.82 29.35 -25.82
C VAL A 754 11.50 29.11 -24.35
N LYS A 755 11.76 27.90 -23.86
CA LYS A 755 11.63 27.59 -22.44
C LYS A 755 12.68 28.39 -21.65
N ALA A 756 12.26 29.05 -20.57
CA ALA A 756 13.14 29.94 -19.82
C ALA A 756 14.28 29.21 -19.09
N ASN A 757 14.15 27.89 -18.86
CA ASN A 757 15.19 27.05 -18.30
C ASN A 757 16.21 26.54 -19.32
N LEU A 758 16.13 26.97 -20.60
CA LEU A 758 17.08 26.56 -21.61
C LEU A 758 18.50 27.04 -21.22
N PRO A 759 19.50 26.13 -21.21
CA PRO A 759 20.90 26.50 -20.96
C PRO A 759 21.39 27.57 -21.93
N ILE A 760 22.23 28.48 -21.43
CA ILE A 760 22.74 29.60 -22.25
C ILE A 760 23.59 29.10 -23.42
N ASP A 761 24.32 28.00 -23.25
CA ASP A 761 25.12 27.39 -24.32
C ASP A 761 24.24 26.94 -25.50
N ASP A 762 23.15 26.24 -25.22
CA ASP A 762 22.20 25.77 -26.24
C ASP A 762 21.47 26.94 -26.91
N PHE A 763 21.14 27.98 -26.14
CA PHE A 763 20.55 29.21 -26.67
C PHE A 763 21.52 29.94 -27.59
N ASN A 764 22.78 30.08 -27.18
CA ASN A 764 23.84 30.74 -27.96
C ASN A 764 24.13 29.99 -29.26
N GLU A 765 24.15 28.66 -29.22
CA GLU A 765 24.33 27.83 -30.42
C GLU A 765 23.18 28.03 -31.42
N HIS A 766 21.94 28.11 -30.95
CA HIS A 766 20.77 28.24 -31.81
C HIS A 766 20.61 29.65 -32.42
N PHE A 767 20.84 30.70 -31.63
CA PHE A 767 20.60 32.09 -32.05
C PHE A 767 21.88 32.83 -32.51
N ASP A 768 23.04 32.16 -32.53
CA ASP A 768 24.36 32.74 -32.84
C ASP A 768 24.67 33.97 -31.96
N THR A 769 24.43 33.82 -30.65
CA THR A 769 24.66 34.85 -29.62
C THR A 769 25.86 34.53 -28.72
N GLN A 770 26.30 35.49 -27.91
CA GLN A 770 27.44 35.34 -26.98
C GLN A 770 27.07 35.75 -25.55
N PHE A 771 25.91 35.30 -25.08
CA PHE A 771 25.51 35.52 -23.69
C PHE A 771 26.45 34.79 -22.73
N SER A 772 26.81 35.44 -21.63
CA SER A 772 27.71 34.86 -20.61
C SER A 772 26.95 33.99 -19.62
N ASP A 773 27.55 32.86 -19.27
CA ASP A 773 27.11 31.89 -18.27
C ASP A 773 27.75 32.11 -16.87
N GLU A 774 28.49 33.21 -16.66
CA GLU A 774 29.24 33.42 -15.40
C GLU A 774 28.33 33.75 -14.19
N GLU A 775 27.20 34.42 -14.41
CA GLU A 775 26.25 34.81 -13.33
C GLU A 775 24.97 33.98 -13.31
N PHE A 776 24.56 33.39 -14.44
CA PHE A 776 23.34 32.61 -14.59
C PHE A 776 23.59 31.44 -15.53
N ASP A 777 22.94 30.30 -15.30
CA ASP A 777 23.10 29.10 -16.14
C ASP A 777 22.04 29.01 -17.27
N THR A 778 20.98 29.84 -17.23
CA THR A 778 19.81 29.73 -18.14
C THR A 778 19.42 31.08 -18.72
N ILE A 779 18.79 31.07 -19.91
CA ILE A 779 18.34 32.30 -20.59
C ILE A 779 17.32 33.09 -19.75
N GLY A 780 16.49 32.40 -18.96
CA GLY A 780 15.55 33.01 -18.03
C GLY A 780 16.25 33.87 -16.96
N GLY A 781 17.43 33.46 -16.49
CA GLY A 781 18.22 34.25 -15.54
C GLY A 781 18.69 35.58 -16.12
N ILE A 782 19.18 35.56 -17.37
CA ILE A 782 19.61 36.76 -18.10
C ILE A 782 18.44 37.71 -18.35
N VAL A 783 17.29 37.17 -18.77
CA VAL A 783 16.09 37.98 -19.03
C VAL A 783 15.56 38.59 -17.73
N LEU A 784 15.58 37.84 -16.63
CA LEU A 784 15.20 38.35 -15.31
C LEU A 784 16.14 39.47 -14.84
N GLN A 785 17.46 39.33 -15.05
CA GLN A 785 18.43 40.38 -14.75
C GLN A 785 18.16 41.64 -15.56
N ALA A 786 17.78 41.50 -16.84
CA ALA A 786 17.46 42.64 -17.71
C ALA A 786 16.18 43.38 -17.26
N PHE A 787 15.18 42.68 -16.73
CA PHE A 787 14.00 43.30 -16.12
C PHE A 787 14.30 43.91 -14.74
N GLY A 788 15.19 43.31 -13.95
CA GLY A 788 15.52 43.75 -12.58
C GLY A 788 14.42 43.47 -11.54
N HIS A 789 13.33 42.83 -11.96
CA HIS A 789 12.25 42.27 -11.15
C HIS A 789 11.68 41.04 -11.86
N LEU A 790 10.80 40.30 -11.20
CA LEU A 790 10.05 39.23 -11.86
C LEU A 790 8.94 39.86 -12.73
N PRO A 791 8.97 39.69 -14.06
CA PRO A 791 8.01 40.32 -14.97
C PRO A 791 6.72 39.51 -15.10
N GLU A 792 5.60 40.21 -15.33
CA GLU A 792 4.29 39.64 -15.63
C GLU A 792 4.15 39.25 -17.11
N ARG A 793 3.14 38.42 -17.42
CA ARG A 793 2.84 38.01 -18.80
C ARG A 793 2.55 39.22 -19.69
N GLY A 794 3.21 39.24 -20.86
CA GLY A 794 3.11 40.29 -21.87
C GLY A 794 4.15 41.40 -21.72
N GLU A 795 4.92 41.41 -20.63
CA GLU A 795 6.05 42.34 -20.50
C GLU A 795 7.18 41.98 -21.47
N THR A 796 7.88 43.00 -21.98
CA THR A 796 8.94 42.83 -22.98
C THR A 796 10.22 43.54 -22.59
N VAL A 797 11.36 42.89 -22.83
CA VAL A 797 12.69 43.47 -22.67
C VAL A 797 13.53 43.20 -23.92
N GLU A 798 14.38 44.15 -24.27
CA GLU A 798 15.34 43.99 -25.38
C GLU A 798 16.72 43.77 -24.79
N VAL A 799 17.34 42.65 -25.15
CA VAL A 799 18.70 42.30 -24.74
C VAL A 799 19.49 41.99 -26.00
N GLU A 800 20.56 42.77 -26.23
CA GLU A 800 21.37 42.74 -27.45
C GLU A 800 20.55 42.92 -28.76
N THR A 801 20.48 41.89 -29.62
CA THR A 801 19.75 41.92 -30.90
C THR A 801 18.43 41.14 -30.86
N LEU A 802 17.98 40.75 -29.67
CA LEU A 802 16.78 39.94 -29.46
C LEU A 802 15.78 40.69 -28.59
N LYS A 803 14.50 40.58 -28.94
CA LYS A 803 13.40 41.05 -28.11
C LYS A 803 12.73 39.86 -27.44
N PHE A 804 12.70 39.89 -26.11
CA PHE A 804 12.06 38.88 -25.27
C PHE A 804 10.70 39.41 -24.81
N GLU A 805 9.65 38.60 -24.94
CA GLU A 805 8.32 38.83 -24.41
C GLU A 805 7.95 37.68 -23.49
N VAL A 806 7.45 37.98 -22.29
CA VAL A 806 7.08 36.97 -21.30
C VAL A 806 5.74 36.37 -21.68
N LEU A 807 5.73 35.10 -22.09
CA LEU A 807 4.49 34.40 -22.41
C LEU A 807 3.89 33.71 -21.19
N ASN A 808 4.75 33.20 -20.32
CA ASN A 808 4.36 32.54 -19.08
C ASN A 808 5.44 32.76 -18.01
N ALA A 809 5.02 33.24 -16.85
CA ALA A 809 5.83 33.40 -15.65
C ALA A 809 4.95 33.08 -14.44
N ASP A 810 5.52 32.38 -13.46
CA ASP A 810 4.87 32.16 -12.17
C ASP A 810 5.34 33.23 -11.15
N SER A 811 4.90 33.13 -9.89
CA SER A 811 5.26 34.09 -8.84
C SER A 811 6.74 34.05 -8.40
N ARG A 812 7.56 33.14 -8.95
CA ARG A 812 8.97 32.97 -8.59
C ARG A 812 9.93 32.94 -9.78
N ARG A 813 9.50 32.54 -10.98
CA ARG A 813 10.38 32.37 -12.15
C ARG A 813 9.67 32.53 -13.49
N LEU A 814 10.46 32.84 -14.51
CA LEU A 814 10.05 32.77 -15.92
C LEU A 814 9.90 31.31 -16.35
N ARG A 815 8.88 31.00 -17.16
CA ARG A 815 8.62 29.65 -17.69
C ARG A 815 8.79 29.61 -19.20
N LEU A 816 8.15 30.55 -19.91
CA LEU A 816 8.14 30.58 -21.37
C LEU A 816 8.31 32.00 -21.89
N LEU A 817 9.20 32.15 -22.86
CA LEU A 817 9.54 33.40 -23.49
C LEU A 817 9.25 33.33 -24.99
N ARG A 818 8.73 34.42 -25.56
CA ARG A 818 8.76 34.65 -26.99
C ARG A 818 9.99 35.47 -27.31
N VAL A 819 10.84 34.94 -28.19
CA VAL A 819 12.06 35.58 -28.65
C VAL A 819 11.86 36.00 -30.09
N ASN A 820 12.01 37.29 -30.35
CA ASN A 820 11.97 37.84 -31.70
C ASN A 820 13.35 38.35 -32.10
N THR A 821 13.84 37.93 -33.27
CA THR A 821 15.11 38.42 -33.81
C THR A 821 14.93 39.79 -34.45
N LEU A 822 15.65 40.81 -33.99
CA LEU A 822 15.50 42.20 -34.47
C LEU A 822 16.25 42.50 -35.79
N LYS A 823 16.46 41.50 -36.66
CA LYS A 823 17.12 41.64 -37.98
C LYS A 823 16.23 41.23 -39.13
#